data_AF-A0A8C6W5K7-F1
#
_entry.id   AF-A0A8C6W5K7-F1
#
_cell.length_a   1.000
_cell.length_b   1.000
_cell.length_c   1.000
_cell.angle_alpha   90.00
_cell.angle_beta   90.00
_cell.angle_gamma   90.00
#
_symmetry.space_group_name_H-M   'P 1'
#
loop_
_entity.id
_entity.type
_entity.pdbx_description
1 polymer ?
#
loop_
_entity_poly.entity_id
_entity_poly.type
_entity_poly.pdbx_seq_one_letter_code
_entity_poly.pdbx_strand_id
1 'polypeptide(L)'
;QLFSDPFLFHLSNLPHPIFNTELYPPEMPLSTDGPYLQILEQPKQRGFRFRYVCEGPSHGGLPGASSEKNKKSYPQVKICNYVGPAKVIVQLVTNGKNIHLHAHSLVGKHCEDGICTVAAGPKDMVVGFANLGILHVTKKKVFETLEARMTEACIRGYNPGLLVHSDLAYLQAEGGGDRQLTDREKEIIRQAALQQTKEMDLSVVRLMFTAFLPDSTGSFTRRLEPVVSDAIYDSKAPNASNLKIVRMDRTAGCVTGGEEIYLLCDKVQKDDIQIRFYEEEENGGVWEGFGDFSPTDVHRQFAIVFKTPKYKDVNITKPASVFVQLRRKSDLETSEPKPFLYYPEIKDKEEVQRKRQKLMPNFSDSFGGGGGAGAGGGGMFGSGGGGGSAGSPGPGYGFPHYGFPAYSGITFHSGATKSNAGMKHEKNLQPKETFIYSLKACPSLLMCACVHCLAGNLFLEKALQLAKRHANALFDYAVTGDVKMLLAVQRHLTAVQDENGDSVLHLAIIHLHAQLVRDLLEVTSGLISDDIINMRNDLYQTPLHLAVITKQEDVVEDLLRVGADLSLLDRWGNSALHLAAKEGHDKILSVLLKHRKTAHLIDCPNGEGLNAIHIAVMSNNLPCLLLLVAAGADVNAQEQKSGRTALHLAVEHDNISLAGCLLLEGDAHVDSTTYDGTTPLHIAAGRGSTRLAALLKAAGADPLVENFEPLYDLDESWEKAGEDEGVVPGTTPLDMAANWQVFDILNGKPYERVFTSEDILPQGDMKQLTEDTKLQLYKLLEIPDPDKNWATLAQKLGLGILNNAFRLSPAPSKTLMDNYEVSGGTIKELMEALRQMGYTEAIDVIQATFRTSENKASSPKTAAHLLPLSSSTRQHIGKESSTSSPQRSPSFSLFSMPMTLALFLSFLFFFFFFFVFFAVSL
;
A
#
# COMPACT_ATOMS: atom_id res chain seq x y z
N GLN A 1 20.00 32.57 61.64
CA GLN A 1 19.36 33.87 61.34
C GLN A 1 18.17 33.55 60.44
N LEU A 2 16.91 33.69 60.91
CA LEU A 2 16.16 34.93 61.19
C LEU A 2 15.79 35.64 59.87
N PHE A 3 14.52 35.91 59.50
CA PHE A 3 13.18 35.84 60.17
C PHE A 3 12.12 35.39 59.11
N SER A 4 10.84 35.04 59.38
CA SER A 4 10.16 34.37 60.52
C SER A 4 8.64 34.20 60.22
N ASP A 5 8.04 33.08 60.62
CA ASP A 5 6.60 32.99 60.97
C ASP A 5 6.33 33.80 62.27
N PRO A 6 5.09 34.31 62.53
CA PRO A 6 4.13 33.54 63.36
C PRO A 6 2.63 33.97 63.22
N PHE A 7 1.61 33.59 64.03
CA PHE A 7 1.35 32.65 65.15
C PHE A 7 -0.10 32.11 64.87
N LEU A 8 -0.38 30.81 64.66
CA LEU A 8 -0.60 29.68 65.62
C LEU A 8 -2.05 29.55 66.18
N PHE A 9 -2.57 28.31 66.20
CA PHE A 9 -3.55 27.62 67.09
C PHE A 9 -4.42 26.64 66.25
N HIS A 10 -4.05 25.35 66.18
CA HIS A 10 -4.58 24.21 66.99
C HIS A 10 -5.99 23.74 66.54
N LEU A 11 -6.32 22.44 66.37
CA LEU A 11 -5.87 21.20 67.05
C LEU A 11 -6.02 19.91 66.18
N SER A 12 -5.06 18.97 66.30
CA SER A 12 -5.16 17.48 66.28
C SER A 12 -6.34 16.77 65.55
N ASN A 13 -6.14 15.81 64.63
CA ASN A 13 -5.43 14.53 64.82
C ASN A 13 -5.28 13.72 63.50
N LEU A 14 -4.23 12.87 63.42
CA LEU A 14 -4.07 11.75 62.48
C LEU A 14 -3.55 10.53 63.26
N PRO A 15 -3.70 9.29 62.73
CA PRO A 15 -2.48 8.64 62.25
C PRO A 15 -2.64 7.85 60.94
N HIS A 16 -1.54 7.73 60.19
CA HIS A 16 -1.36 6.70 59.17
C HIS A 16 -1.07 5.33 59.82
N PRO A 17 -1.23 4.24 59.06
CA PRO A 17 -0.15 3.25 58.99
C PRO A 17 0.32 2.97 57.56
N ILE A 18 1.41 2.20 57.46
CA ILE A 18 2.19 1.91 56.26
C ILE A 18 2.11 0.41 55.93
N PHE A 19 2.21 0.09 54.63
CA PHE A 19 2.45 -1.22 53.99
C PHE A 19 2.44 -2.49 54.87
N ASN A 20 1.71 -3.51 54.39
CA ASN A 20 2.43 -4.73 54.00
C ASN A 20 1.73 -5.44 52.82
N THR A 21 2.52 -6.19 52.04
CA THR A 21 2.05 -7.00 50.91
C THR A 21 2.28 -8.47 51.23
N GLU A 22 1.22 -9.29 51.27
CA GLU A 22 1.22 -10.70 50.85
C GLU A 22 -0.14 -11.39 51.11
N LEU A 23 -0.30 -12.57 50.51
CA LEU A 23 -1.38 -13.57 50.68
C LEU A 23 -2.82 -13.17 50.27
N TYR A 24 -3.37 -13.96 49.34
CA TYR A 24 -4.81 -14.21 49.26
C TYR A 24 -5.30 -14.78 50.60
N PRO A 25 -6.38 -14.24 51.20
CA PRO A 25 -7.21 -15.00 52.11
C PRO A 25 -7.86 -16.17 51.33
N PRO A 26 -8.04 -17.35 51.95
CA PRO A 26 -8.76 -18.46 51.33
C PRO A 26 -10.25 -18.12 51.16
N GLU A 27 -10.97 -18.99 50.44
CA GLU A 27 -12.42 -18.94 50.27
C GLU A 27 -13.12 -18.66 51.61
N MET A 28 -13.81 -17.53 51.73
CA MET A 28 -14.68 -17.31 52.89
C MET A 28 -15.83 -18.31 52.81
N PRO A 29 -16.09 -19.11 53.85
CA PRO A 29 -17.24 -20.00 53.86
C PRO A 29 -18.53 -19.16 53.84
N LEU A 30 -19.24 -19.21 52.71
CA LEU A 30 -20.62 -18.71 52.62
C LEU A 30 -21.45 -19.33 53.74
N SER A 31 -22.24 -18.52 54.46
CA SER A 31 -23.10 -19.01 55.52
C SER A 31 -24.13 -19.99 54.96
N THR A 32 -24.01 -21.27 55.35
CA THR A 32 -24.66 -22.40 54.67
C THR A 32 -26.16 -22.55 54.98
N ASP A 33 -26.71 -21.70 55.84
CA ASP A 33 -28.09 -21.81 56.34
C ASP A 33 -29.15 -21.16 55.45
N GLY A 34 -28.76 -20.46 54.38
CA GLY A 34 -29.65 -19.70 53.49
C GLY A 34 -29.60 -20.11 52.01
N PRO A 35 -30.64 -19.75 51.22
CA PRO A 35 -30.63 -19.89 49.77
C PRO A 35 -29.67 -18.90 49.12
N TYR A 36 -28.82 -19.37 48.19
CA TYR A 36 -27.82 -18.55 47.52
C TYR A 36 -27.72 -18.87 46.02
N LEU A 37 -27.13 -17.97 45.25
CA LEU A 37 -26.87 -18.14 43.82
C LEU A 37 -25.39 -18.47 43.60
N GLN A 38 -25.09 -19.33 42.63
CA GLN A 38 -23.73 -19.76 42.30
C GLN A 38 -23.53 -19.82 40.79
N ILE A 39 -22.41 -19.33 40.26
CA ILE A 39 -22.03 -19.55 38.86
C ILE A 39 -21.43 -20.95 38.75
N LEU A 40 -21.94 -21.76 37.82
CA LEU A 40 -21.39 -23.08 37.45
C LEU A 40 -20.46 -23.00 36.25
N GLU A 41 -20.78 -22.14 35.27
CA GLU A 41 -19.94 -21.86 34.12
C GLU A 41 -19.89 -20.35 33.87
N GLN A 42 -18.68 -19.79 33.96
CA GLN A 42 -18.40 -18.39 33.61
C GLN A 42 -18.60 -18.14 32.11
N PRO A 43 -18.90 -16.90 31.68
CA PRO A 43 -18.84 -16.52 30.28
C PRO A 43 -17.40 -16.56 29.76
N LYS A 44 -17.23 -16.79 28.46
CA LYS A 44 -15.91 -16.74 27.83
C LYS A 44 -15.41 -15.30 27.80
N GLN A 45 -14.33 -15.04 28.55
CA GLN A 45 -13.80 -13.69 28.76
C GLN A 45 -13.37 -12.97 27.47
N ARG A 46 -12.85 -13.68 26.47
CA ARG A 46 -12.30 -13.10 25.22
C ARG A 46 -12.71 -13.87 23.96
N GLY A 47 -12.61 -13.19 22.81
CA GLY A 47 -13.02 -13.73 21.51
C GLY A 47 -14.53 -13.63 21.20
N PHE A 48 -15.32 -13.04 22.09
CA PHE A 48 -16.69 -12.61 21.78
C PHE A 48 -16.68 -11.20 21.17
N ARG A 49 -17.66 -10.86 20.32
CA ARG A 49 -17.75 -9.55 19.67
C ARG A 49 -19.04 -8.84 20.07
N PHE A 50 -18.94 -7.62 20.58
CA PHE A 50 -20.11 -6.76 20.80
C PHE A 50 -20.59 -6.19 19.46
N ARG A 51 -21.90 -5.93 19.33
CA ARG A 51 -22.54 -5.61 18.04
C ARG A 51 -23.32 -4.32 18.11
N TYR A 52 -23.15 -3.44 17.12
CA TYR A 52 -24.04 -2.28 16.99
C TYR A 52 -25.41 -2.70 16.46
N VAL A 53 -26.46 -1.89 16.68
CA VAL A 53 -27.84 -2.15 16.23
C VAL A 53 -27.90 -2.46 14.73
N CYS A 54 -27.13 -1.71 13.92
CA CYS A 54 -27.03 -1.88 12.47
C CYS A 54 -26.32 -3.17 12.01
N GLU A 55 -25.75 -3.98 12.90
CA GLU A 55 -25.19 -5.30 12.56
C GLU A 55 -26.23 -6.44 12.61
N GLY A 56 -27.44 -6.17 13.11
CA GLY A 56 -28.52 -7.15 13.25
C GLY A 56 -28.31 -8.18 14.38
N PRO A 57 -29.35 -8.98 14.71
CA PRO A 57 -29.36 -9.86 15.88
C PRO A 57 -28.67 -11.22 15.65
N SER A 58 -28.46 -11.64 14.40
CA SER A 58 -28.27 -13.04 14.02
C SER A 58 -26.88 -13.64 14.30
N HIS A 59 -26.01 -12.94 15.03
CA HIS A 59 -24.57 -13.19 14.99
C HIS A 59 -23.98 -14.20 16.01
N GLY A 60 -24.85 -14.91 16.73
CA GLY A 60 -24.48 -15.98 17.67
C GLY A 60 -24.34 -15.53 19.12
N GLY A 61 -24.66 -16.43 20.05
CA GLY A 61 -24.64 -16.15 21.49
C GLY A 61 -23.26 -16.23 22.15
N LEU A 62 -23.11 -15.50 23.24
CA LEU A 62 -22.00 -15.51 24.19
C LEU A 62 -21.74 -16.95 24.69
N PRO A 63 -20.56 -17.53 24.39
CA PRO A 63 -20.23 -18.88 24.83
C PRO A 63 -19.79 -18.91 26.30
N GLY A 64 -19.90 -20.09 26.91
CA GLY A 64 -19.30 -20.39 28.21
C GLY A 64 -17.77 -20.53 28.11
N ALA A 65 -17.08 -20.40 29.24
CA ALA A 65 -15.63 -20.48 29.32
C ALA A 65 -15.08 -21.83 28.82
N SER A 66 -15.81 -22.94 29.02
CA SER A 66 -15.42 -24.28 28.53
C SER A 66 -15.83 -24.56 27.08
N SER A 67 -16.37 -23.58 26.35
CA SER A 67 -16.95 -23.80 25.01
C SER A 67 -15.89 -23.98 23.93
N GLU A 68 -15.97 -25.12 23.24
CA GLU A 68 -15.16 -25.49 22.09
C GLU A 68 -15.94 -25.39 20.77
N LYS A 69 -15.26 -25.59 19.64
CA LYS A 69 -15.87 -25.60 18.30
C LYS A 69 -16.91 -26.73 18.14
N ASN A 70 -16.60 -27.91 18.67
CA ASN A 70 -17.41 -29.13 18.50
C ASN A 70 -18.39 -29.35 19.66
N LYS A 71 -18.14 -28.73 20.82
CA LYS A 71 -18.96 -28.84 22.04
C LYS A 71 -19.22 -27.43 22.57
N LYS A 72 -20.37 -26.88 22.19
CA LYS A 72 -20.79 -25.54 22.65
C LYS A 72 -21.32 -25.61 24.08
N SER A 73 -20.88 -24.67 24.90
CA SER A 73 -21.36 -24.45 26.26
C SER A 73 -21.71 -22.97 26.46
N TYR A 74 -22.36 -22.63 27.57
CA TYR A 74 -22.99 -21.34 27.79
C TYR A 74 -22.89 -20.94 29.26
N PRO A 75 -22.94 -19.63 29.61
CA PRO A 75 -22.94 -19.20 31.00
C PRO A 75 -24.07 -19.88 31.77
N GLN A 76 -23.75 -20.47 32.93
CA GLN A 76 -24.70 -21.22 33.75
C GLN A 76 -24.61 -20.79 35.21
N VAL A 77 -25.79 -20.65 35.83
CA VAL A 77 -25.92 -20.43 37.28
C VAL A 77 -26.80 -21.50 37.91
N LYS A 78 -26.65 -21.69 39.21
CA LYS A 78 -27.46 -22.59 40.02
C LYS A 78 -27.94 -21.87 41.27
N ILE A 79 -29.22 -22.01 41.59
CA ILE A 79 -29.74 -21.65 42.90
C ILE A 79 -29.49 -22.85 43.84
N CYS A 80 -28.77 -22.61 44.92
CA CYS A 80 -28.44 -23.58 45.96
C CYS A 80 -29.30 -23.33 47.21
N ASN A 81 -29.49 -24.38 48.02
CA ASN A 81 -30.30 -24.36 49.24
C ASN A 81 -31.77 -23.90 49.06
N TYR A 82 -32.32 -24.02 47.84
CA TYR A 82 -33.73 -23.80 47.53
C TYR A 82 -34.18 -24.77 46.43
N VAL A 83 -35.44 -25.22 46.48
CA VAL A 83 -36.09 -25.96 45.40
C VAL A 83 -37.51 -25.41 45.24
N GLY A 84 -37.83 -24.94 44.04
CA GLY A 84 -39.10 -24.30 43.73
C GLY A 84 -38.98 -23.37 42.52
N PRO A 85 -40.09 -22.76 42.06
CA PRO A 85 -40.02 -21.77 40.98
C PRO A 85 -39.24 -20.54 41.46
N ALA A 86 -38.38 -19.99 40.60
CA ALA A 86 -37.66 -18.74 40.87
C ALA A 86 -37.44 -17.97 39.56
N LYS A 87 -37.28 -16.65 39.64
CA LYS A 87 -36.94 -15.79 38.49
C LYS A 87 -35.48 -15.36 38.60
N VAL A 88 -34.66 -15.67 37.60
CA VAL A 88 -33.27 -15.18 37.51
C VAL A 88 -33.22 -14.10 36.43
N ILE A 89 -32.67 -12.94 36.78
CA ILE A 89 -32.34 -11.89 35.81
C ILE A 89 -30.84 -11.78 35.60
N VAL A 90 -30.44 -11.30 34.42
CA VAL A 90 -29.07 -10.95 34.09
C VAL A 90 -29.03 -9.48 33.65
N GLN A 91 -28.20 -8.67 34.31
CA GLN A 91 -27.93 -7.28 33.96
C GLN A 91 -26.46 -7.14 33.50
N LEU A 92 -26.16 -6.18 32.63
CA LEU A 92 -24.79 -5.81 32.29
C LEU A 92 -24.27 -4.75 33.27
N VAL A 93 -23.09 -4.97 33.83
CA VAL A 93 -22.45 -4.08 34.80
C VAL A 93 -21.00 -3.75 34.44
N THR A 94 -20.50 -2.66 34.98
CA THR A 94 -19.15 -2.14 34.72
C THR A 94 -18.05 -3.06 35.28
N ASN A 95 -16.86 -2.99 34.67
CA ASN A 95 -15.65 -3.66 35.17
C ASN A 95 -14.89 -2.82 36.22
N GLY A 96 -15.53 -1.81 36.82
CA GLY A 96 -14.88 -0.86 37.71
C GLY A 96 -14.51 -1.42 39.09
N LYS A 97 -13.87 -0.57 39.90
CA LYS A 97 -13.68 -0.79 41.35
C LYS A 97 -15.02 -0.80 42.09
N ASN A 98 -15.93 0.10 41.67
CA ASN A 98 -17.33 0.11 42.06
C ASN A 98 -18.14 -0.46 40.89
N ILE A 99 -19.13 -1.30 41.20
CA ILE A 99 -19.97 -1.98 40.21
C ILE A 99 -21.20 -1.10 39.95
N HIS A 100 -21.39 -0.69 38.71
CA HIS A 100 -22.51 0.15 38.27
C HIS A 100 -23.22 -0.48 37.06
N LEU A 101 -24.42 -0.01 36.70
CA LEU A 101 -25.06 -0.40 35.44
C LEU A 101 -24.16 -0.04 34.24
N HIS A 102 -24.07 -0.93 33.25
CA HIS A 102 -23.41 -0.63 31.98
C HIS A 102 -24.40 -0.09 30.95
N ALA A 103 -23.93 0.73 30.01
CA ALA A 103 -24.77 1.29 28.95
C ALA A 103 -25.09 0.28 27.81
N HIS A 104 -24.34 -0.83 27.71
CA HIS A 104 -24.62 -1.90 26.74
C HIS A 104 -25.85 -2.72 27.15
N SER A 105 -26.49 -3.36 26.17
CA SER A 105 -27.77 -4.07 26.35
C SER A 105 -27.60 -5.56 26.07
N LEU A 106 -28.18 -6.45 26.89
CA LEU A 106 -28.32 -7.86 26.51
C LEU A 106 -29.44 -8.02 25.48
N VAL A 107 -29.15 -8.71 24.38
CA VAL A 107 -30.15 -9.07 23.36
C VAL A 107 -30.23 -10.59 23.24
N GLY A 108 -31.35 -11.14 22.78
CA GLY A 108 -31.55 -12.59 22.70
C GLY A 108 -32.96 -13.03 23.06
N LYS A 109 -33.18 -14.35 23.06
CA LYS A 109 -34.51 -14.99 23.17
C LYS A 109 -35.31 -14.61 24.42
N HIS A 110 -34.63 -14.25 25.50
CA HIS A 110 -35.23 -13.96 26.81
C HIS A 110 -34.81 -12.57 27.34
N CYS A 111 -34.44 -11.66 26.43
CA CYS A 111 -33.93 -10.34 26.77
C CYS A 111 -34.92 -9.24 26.38
N GLU A 112 -35.26 -8.38 27.33
CA GLU A 112 -36.14 -7.23 27.17
C GLU A 112 -35.45 -6.02 27.80
N ASP A 113 -35.45 -4.88 27.10
CA ASP A 113 -34.76 -3.64 27.50
C ASP A 113 -33.29 -3.83 27.92
N GLY A 114 -32.60 -4.83 27.37
CA GLY A 114 -31.21 -5.15 27.73
C GLY A 114 -31.01 -6.01 28.98
N ILE A 115 -32.09 -6.52 29.58
CA ILE A 115 -32.10 -7.36 30.77
C ILE A 115 -32.59 -8.75 30.36
N CYS A 116 -31.80 -9.80 30.60
CA CYS A 116 -32.27 -11.17 30.38
C CYS A 116 -33.12 -11.63 31.57
N THR A 117 -34.28 -12.24 31.35
CA THR A 117 -35.16 -12.79 32.40
C THR A 117 -35.52 -14.24 32.07
N VAL A 118 -35.14 -15.17 32.96
CA VAL A 118 -35.41 -16.61 32.80
C VAL A 118 -35.99 -17.18 34.09
N ALA A 119 -37.02 -18.02 33.98
CA ALA A 119 -37.55 -18.76 35.11
C ALA A 119 -36.76 -20.06 35.34
N ALA A 120 -36.31 -20.30 36.57
CA ALA A 120 -35.80 -21.59 37.00
C ALA A 120 -36.96 -22.59 37.16
N GLY A 121 -36.74 -23.85 36.77
CA GLY A 121 -37.77 -24.88 36.79
C GLY A 121 -38.04 -25.38 38.21
N PRO A 122 -39.27 -25.78 38.57
CA PRO A 122 -39.62 -26.23 39.93
C PRO A 122 -38.93 -27.54 40.38
N LYS A 123 -38.11 -28.14 39.51
CA LYS A 123 -37.25 -29.31 39.79
C LYS A 123 -35.81 -29.14 39.30
N ASP A 124 -35.52 -28.09 38.53
CA ASP A 124 -34.19 -27.83 37.97
C ASP A 124 -33.80 -26.40 38.31
N MET A 125 -32.87 -26.31 39.27
CA MET A 125 -32.38 -25.05 39.81
C MET A 125 -31.16 -24.52 39.04
N VAL A 126 -30.75 -25.19 37.96
CA VAL A 126 -29.72 -24.73 37.03
C VAL A 126 -30.37 -23.93 35.89
N VAL A 127 -29.82 -22.76 35.59
CA VAL A 127 -30.27 -21.88 34.51
C VAL A 127 -29.08 -21.58 33.59
N GLY A 128 -29.18 -22.00 32.33
CA GLY A 128 -28.18 -21.76 31.29
C GLY A 128 -28.63 -20.70 30.29
N PHE A 129 -27.76 -19.72 30.02
CA PHE A 129 -28.08 -18.54 29.22
C PHE A 129 -27.53 -18.65 27.78
N ALA A 130 -28.12 -19.57 27.00
CA ALA A 130 -27.85 -19.65 25.57
C ALA A 130 -28.39 -18.42 24.81
N ASN A 131 -27.73 -18.06 23.71
CA ASN A 131 -28.14 -17.00 22.78
C ASN A 131 -28.21 -15.57 23.38
N LEU A 132 -27.40 -15.25 24.40
CA LEU A 132 -27.13 -13.88 24.81
C LEU A 132 -26.22 -13.16 23.81
N GLY A 133 -26.64 -12.04 23.24
CA GLY A 133 -25.79 -11.06 22.55
C GLY A 133 -25.53 -9.84 23.43
N ILE A 134 -24.44 -9.12 23.16
CA ILE A 134 -24.12 -7.83 23.82
C ILE A 134 -24.17 -6.73 22.76
N LEU A 135 -25.14 -5.83 22.92
CA LEU A 135 -25.40 -4.69 22.05
C LEU A 135 -24.51 -3.51 22.45
N HIS A 136 -23.58 -3.14 21.58
CA HIS A 136 -22.66 -2.03 21.74
C HIS A 136 -23.40 -0.70 21.50
N VAL A 137 -23.34 0.21 22.47
CA VAL A 137 -23.91 1.56 22.34
C VAL A 137 -22.93 2.48 21.61
N THR A 138 -23.40 3.44 20.82
CA THR A 138 -22.50 4.44 20.22
C THR A 138 -22.06 5.44 21.29
N LYS A 139 -20.81 5.94 21.20
CA LYS A 139 -20.26 6.92 22.18
C LYS A 139 -21.15 8.16 22.38
N LYS A 140 -21.89 8.58 21.35
CA LYS A 140 -22.84 9.71 21.43
C LYS A 140 -24.07 9.41 22.30
N LYS A 141 -24.57 8.16 22.31
CA LYS A 141 -25.80 7.74 23.01
C LYS A 141 -25.58 7.12 24.40
N VAL A 142 -24.34 7.09 24.91
CA VAL A 142 -24.02 6.46 26.22
C VAL A 142 -24.85 7.07 27.34
N PHE A 143 -24.91 8.40 27.43
CA PHE A 143 -25.61 9.10 28.50
C PHE A 143 -27.12 8.80 28.50
N GLU A 144 -27.80 9.03 27.37
CA GLU A 144 -29.24 8.80 27.19
C GLU A 144 -29.62 7.35 27.50
N THR A 145 -28.81 6.40 27.02
CA THR A 145 -29.03 4.96 27.25
C THR A 145 -28.81 4.58 28.72
N LEU A 146 -27.81 5.18 29.37
CA LEU A 146 -27.54 4.92 30.79
C LEU A 146 -28.63 5.52 31.70
N GLU A 147 -29.07 6.75 31.42
CA GLU A 147 -30.18 7.41 32.13
C GLU A 147 -31.47 6.57 32.03
N ALA A 148 -31.84 6.12 30.83
CA ALA A 148 -32.97 5.21 30.64
C ALA A 148 -32.82 3.88 31.42
N ARG A 149 -31.65 3.23 31.35
CA ARG A 149 -31.37 1.99 32.08
C ARG A 149 -31.48 2.12 33.60
N MET A 150 -31.00 3.24 34.14
CA MET A 150 -31.11 3.54 35.55
C MET A 150 -32.59 3.79 35.95
N THR A 151 -33.34 4.52 35.13
CA THR A 151 -34.78 4.74 35.29
C THR A 151 -35.55 3.42 35.34
N GLU A 152 -35.37 2.54 34.35
CA GLU A 152 -36.00 1.21 34.30
C GLU A 152 -35.64 0.35 35.52
N ALA A 153 -34.37 0.33 35.92
CA ALA A 153 -33.92 -0.43 37.08
C ALA A 153 -34.51 0.07 38.40
N CYS A 154 -34.75 1.38 38.53
CA CYS A 154 -35.44 1.97 39.68
C CYS A 154 -36.95 1.65 39.68
N ILE A 155 -37.63 1.72 38.53
CA ILE A 155 -39.05 1.36 38.38
C ILE A 155 -39.26 -0.13 38.70
N ARG A 156 -38.41 -1.01 38.14
CA ARG A 156 -38.50 -2.47 38.31
C ARG A 156 -37.89 -2.98 39.63
N GLY A 157 -37.24 -2.12 40.41
CA GLY A 157 -36.57 -2.48 41.67
C GLY A 157 -35.35 -3.40 41.52
N TYR A 158 -34.72 -3.41 40.34
CA TYR A 158 -33.61 -4.31 39.99
C TYR A 158 -32.26 -3.71 40.39
N ASN A 159 -31.93 -3.85 41.68
CA ASN A 159 -30.67 -3.44 42.30
C ASN A 159 -30.32 -1.92 42.26
N PRO A 160 -31.28 -0.96 42.31
CA PRO A 160 -30.96 0.46 42.11
C PRO A 160 -30.01 1.05 43.17
N GLY A 161 -30.15 0.63 44.43
CA GLY A 161 -29.25 1.04 45.52
C GLY A 161 -27.79 0.57 45.39
N LEU A 162 -27.54 -0.45 44.55
CA LEU A 162 -26.19 -0.98 44.29
C LEU A 162 -25.62 -0.45 42.97
N LEU A 163 -26.45 -0.31 41.94
CA LEU A 163 -26.00 -0.04 40.57
C LEU A 163 -26.20 1.41 40.10
N VAL A 164 -27.02 2.20 40.80
CA VAL A 164 -27.36 3.59 40.44
C VAL A 164 -26.81 4.55 41.49
N HIS A 165 -27.38 4.54 42.70
CA HIS A 165 -26.95 5.39 43.82
C HIS A 165 -27.48 4.85 45.15
N SER A 166 -26.67 4.90 46.21
CA SER A 166 -26.99 4.33 47.54
C SER A 166 -28.33 4.81 48.11
N ASP A 167 -28.65 6.09 47.92
CA ASP A 167 -29.91 6.70 48.39
C ASP A 167 -31.17 6.03 47.81
N LEU A 168 -31.05 5.32 46.69
CA LEU A 168 -32.16 4.62 46.03
C LEU A 168 -32.35 3.17 46.50
N ALA A 169 -31.62 2.72 47.54
CA ALA A 169 -31.68 1.34 48.06
C ALA A 169 -33.03 0.91 48.66
N TYR A 170 -33.92 1.86 48.95
CA TYR A 170 -35.30 1.57 49.38
C TYR A 170 -36.22 1.16 48.22
N LEU A 171 -35.84 1.42 46.96
CA LEU A 171 -36.61 1.05 45.77
C LEU A 171 -36.39 -0.43 45.43
N GLN A 172 -37.06 -1.32 46.19
CA GLN A 172 -37.03 -2.77 45.95
C GLN A 172 -38.18 -3.21 45.03
N ALA A 173 -38.06 -4.42 44.49
CA ALA A 173 -39.05 -5.01 43.58
C ALA A 173 -40.33 -5.41 44.35
N GLU A 174 -41.38 -4.62 44.21
CA GLU A 174 -42.72 -4.91 44.71
C GLU A 174 -43.56 -5.62 43.63
N GLY A 175 -44.54 -6.45 44.04
CA GLY A 175 -45.30 -7.32 43.13
C GLY A 175 -46.32 -6.62 42.21
N GLY A 176 -46.32 -5.28 42.15
CA GLY A 176 -47.20 -4.47 41.29
C GLY A 176 -46.40 -3.72 40.22
N GLY A 177 -46.90 -3.71 38.99
CA GLY A 177 -46.30 -2.93 37.90
C GLY A 177 -46.43 -1.40 38.10
N ASP A 178 -45.58 -0.66 37.39
CA ASP A 178 -45.64 0.79 37.19
C ASP A 178 -45.58 1.66 38.47
N ARG A 179 -44.52 1.43 39.27
CA ARG A 179 -44.02 2.45 40.20
C ARG A 179 -43.63 3.72 39.43
N GLN A 180 -44.30 4.84 39.72
CA GLN A 180 -43.90 6.16 39.25
C GLN A 180 -42.75 6.71 40.12
N LEU A 181 -41.69 7.19 39.48
CA LEU A 181 -40.56 7.84 40.16
C LEU A 181 -40.86 9.30 40.50
N THR A 182 -40.44 9.77 41.67
CA THR A 182 -40.52 11.20 42.01
C THR A 182 -39.46 12.01 41.26
N ASP A 183 -39.67 13.32 41.13
CA ASP A 183 -38.72 14.19 40.43
C ASP A 183 -37.36 14.28 41.14
N ARG A 184 -37.32 14.02 42.46
CA ARG A 184 -36.07 13.87 43.21
C ARG A 184 -35.31 12.59 42.83
N GLU A 185 -36.01 11.47 42.63
CA GLU A 185 -35.37 10.23 42.16
C GLU A 185 -34.83 10.40 40.73
N LYS A 186 -35.60 11.04 39.84
CA LYS A 186 -35.17 11.35 38.47
C LYS A 186 -33.90 12.19 38.45
N GLU A 187 -33.79 13.22 39.29
CA GLU A 187 -32.58 14.03 39.37
C GLU A 187 -31.38 13.25 39.94
N ILE A 188 -31.57 12.40 40.95
CA ILE A 188 -30.49 11.52 41.45
C ILE A 188 -30.00 10.57 40.34
N ILE A 189 -30.93 9.98 39.57
CA ILE A 189 -30.61 9.14 38.41
C ILE A 189 -29.83 9.92 37.35
N ARG A 190 -30.28 11.13 37.01
CA ARG A 190 -29.64 12.02 36.02
C ARG A 190 -28.21 12.38 36.41
N GLN A 191 -27.99 12.75 37.68
CA GLN A 191 -26.65 13.06 38.21
C GLN A 191 -25.74 11.82 38.25
N ALA A 192 -26.27 10.66 38.63
CA ALA A 192 -25.52 9.39 38.58
C ALA A 192 -25.11 9.04 37.14
N ALA A 193 -26.03 9.14 36.17
CA ALA A 193 -25.74 8.92 34.75
C ALA A 193 -24.70 9.90 34.20
N LEU A 194 -24.78 11.19 34.55
CA LEU A 194 -23.82 12.22 34.16
C LEU A 194 -22.40 11.94 34.66
N GLN A 195 -22.25 11.42 35.89
CA GLN A 195 -20.92 11.07 36.41
C GLN A 195 -20.42 9.76 35.81
N GLN A 196 -21.21 8.68 35.88
CA GLN A 196 -20.77 7.34 35.48
C GLN A 196 -20.50 7.23 33.97
N THR A 197 -21.14 8.06 33.12
CA THR A 197 -20.83 8.16 31.68
C THR A 197 -19.37 8.52 31.40
N LYS A 198 -18.73 9.31 32.28
CA LYS A 198 -17.32 9.74 32.12
C LYS A 198 -16.32 8.60 32.38
N GLU A 199 -16.72 7.63 33.20
CA GLU A 199 -15.90 6.49 33.67
C GLU A 199 -16.25 5.19 32.92
N MET A 200 -17.15 5.27 31.93
CA MET A 200 -17.70 4.11 31.23
C MET A 200 -16.75 3.55 30.16
N ASP A 201 -16.11 2.41 30.46
CA ASP A 201 -15.35 1.64 29.46
C ASP A 201 -16.29 0.76 28.62
N LEU A 202 -16.44 1.11 27.34
CA LEU A 202 -17.26 0.35 26.39
C LEU A 202 -16.58 -0.94 25.89
N SER A 203 -15.29 -1.14 26.15
CA SER A 203 -14.54 -2.33 25.70
C SER A 203 -14.73 -3.57 26.59
N VAL A 204 -15.30 -3.42 27.79
CA VAL A 204 -15.40 -4.49 28.78
C VAL A 204 -16.68 -4.39 29.62
N VAL A 205 -17.30 -5.54 29.90
CA VAL A 205 -18.52 -5.67 30.72
C VAL A 205 -18.40 -6.88 31.65
N ARG A 206 -19.25 -6.95 32.68
CA ARG A 206 -19.54 -8.20 33.43
C ARG A 206 -21.02 -8.50 33.39
N LEU A 207 -21.40 -9.76 33.54
CA LEU A 207 -22.79 -10.18 33.79
C LEU A 207 -23.06 -10.16 35.29
N MET A 208 -24.17 -9.59 35.71
CA MET A 208 -24.66 -9.67 37.09
C MET A 208 -25.93 -10.50 37.12
N PHE A 209 -25.86 -11.66 37.78
CA PHE A 209 -26.98 -12.56 37.97
C PHE A 209 -27.68 -12.25 39.30
N THR A 210 -28.99 -12.01 39.27
CA THR A 210 -29.82 -11.81 40.48
C THR A 210 -30.99 -12.77 40.45
N ALA A 211 -31.17 -13.56 41.51
CA ALA A 211 -32.30 -14.48 41.66
C ALA A 211 -33.37 -13.88 42.58
N PHE A 212 -34.63 -14.10 42.24
CA PHE A 212 -35.81 -13.69 43.00
C PHE A 212 -36.67 -14.92 43.28
N LEU A 213 -36.94 -15.16 44.56
CA LEU A 213 -37.83 -16.22 45.04
C LEU A 213 -39.27 -15.67 45.18
N PRO A 214 -40.30 -16.54 45.11
CA PRO A 214 -41.68 -16.14 45.35
C PRO A 214 -41.91 -15.75 46.81
N ASP A 215 -42.76 -14.74 47.00
CA ASP A 215 -43.35 -14.37 48.29
C ASP A 215 -44.68 -15.11 48.55
N SER A 216 -45.38 -14.72 49.62
CA SER A 216 -46.68 -15.29 50.01
C SER A 216 -47.83 -15.02 49.04
N THR A 217 -47.67 -14.11 48.07
CA THR A 217 -48.63 -13.88 46.98
C THR A 217 -48.29 -14.69 45.72
N GLY A 218 -47.11 -15.33 45.68
CA GLY A 218 -46.55 -15.96 44.48
C GLY A 218 -45.73 -15.00 43.60
N SER A 219 -45.56 -13.74 44.01
CA SER A 219 -44.80 -12.73 43.27
C SER A 219 -43.29 -12.89 43.52
N PHE A 220 -42.47 -12.74 42.47
CA PHE A 220 -41.01 -12.91 42.56
C PHE A 220 -40.31 -11.65 43.10
N THR A 221 -40.51 -11.36 44.39
CA THR A 221 -39.99 -10.16 45.07
C THR A 221 -38.78 -10.44 45.97
N ARG A 222 -38.62 -11.66 46.49
CA ARG A 222 -37.56 -12.02 47.46
C ARG A 222 -36.19 -12.18 46.78
N ARG A 223 -35.47 -11.08 46.65
CA ARG A 223 -34.10 -11.02 46.10
C ARG A 223 -33.10 -11.87 46.91
N LEU A 224 -32.29 -12.67 46.23
CA LEU A 224 -31.06 -13.29 46.75
C LEU A 224 -29.83 -12.42 46.43
N GLU A 225 -28.71 -12.65 47.10
CA GLU A 225 -27.52 -11.82 46.87
C GLU A 225 -26.94 -12.03 45.46
N PRO A 226 -26.61 -10.94 44.71
CA PRO A 226 -26.25 -11.06 43.30
C PRO A 226 -24.83 -11.60 43.14
N VAL A 227 -24.60 -12.34 42.06
CA VAL A 227 -23.27 -12.84 41.70
C VAL A 227 -22.84 -12.23 40.38
N VAL A 228 -21.63 -11.70 40.35
CA VAL A 228 -21.05 -11.05 39.16
C VAL A 228 -20.05 -11.99 38.51
N SER A 229 -20.09 -12.09 37.17
CA SER A 229 -19.19 -12.92 36.38
C SER A 229 -17.79 -12.34 36.26
N ASP A 230 -16.90 -13.14 35.66
CA ASP A 230 -15.67 -12.64 35.07
C ASP A 230 -15.93 -11.53 34.04
N ALA A 231 -14.89 -10.74 33.74
CA ALA A 231 -14.92 -9.71 32.71
C ALA A 231 -14.98 -10.31 31.29
N ILE A 232 -15.91 -9.80 30.49
CA ILE A 232 -16.05 -10.09 29.06
C ILE A 232 -15.53 -8.88 28.30
N TYR A 233 -14.52 -9.08 27.46
CA TYR A 233 -13.90 -8.04 26.64
C TYR A 233 -14.36 -8.17 25.19
N ASP A 234 -14.57 -7.04 24.51
CA ASP A 234 -14.90 -7.01 23.08
C ASP A 234 -13.67 -7.32 22.22
N SER A 235 -13.72 -8.40 21.44
CA SER A 235 -12.68 -8.75 20.47
C SER A 235 -12.51 -7.74 19.31
N LYS A 236 -13.40 -6.75 19.17
CA LYS A 236 -13.17 -5.57 18.30
C LYS A 236 -12.42 -4.42 18.98
N ALA A 237 -12.28 -4.42 20.30
CA ALA A 237 -11.52 -3.41 21.01
C ALA A 237 -10.00 -3.59 20.77
N PRO A 238 -9.22 -2.54 20.43
CA PRO A 238 -7.79 -2.69 20.08
C PRO A 238 -6.88 -3.24 21.19
N ASN A 239 -7.32 -3.10 22.45
CA ASN A 239 -6.66 -3.56 23.67
C ASN A 239 -7.06 -5.00 24.07
N ALA A 240 -8.11 -5.57 23.46
CA ALA A 240 -8.61 -6.91 23.79
C ALA A 240 -8.91 -7.77 22.54
N SER A 241 -8.27 -7.44 21.41
CA SER A 241 -8.22 -8.31 20.23
C SER A 241 -7.53 -9.63 20.60
N ASN A 242 -8.08 -10.75 20.13
CA ASN A 242 -7.38 -12.03 20.24
C ASN A 242 -6.05 -11.95 19.47
N LEU A 243 -4.93 -12.23 20.13
CA LEU A 243 -3.63 -12.26 19.47
C LEU A 243 -3.50 -13.52 18.61
N LYS A 244 -2.99 -13.37 17.39
CA LYS A 244 -2.80 -14.49 16.46
C LYS A 244 -1.68 -14.24 15.46
N ILE A 245 -0.77 -15.19 15.34
CA ILE A 245 0.20 -15.27 14.23
C ILE A 245 -0.51 -15.90 13.03
N VAL A 246 -0.69 -15.12 11.96
CA VAL A 246 -1.32 -15.55 10.71
C VAL A 246 -0.31 -16.27 9.83
N ARG A 247 0.87 -15.66 9.62
CA ARG A 247 1.98 -16.22 8.82
C ARG A 247 3.31 -15.63 9.29
N MET A 248 4.38 -16.39 9.10
CA MET A 248 5.77 -15.91 9.16
C MET A 248 6.42 -16.23 7.81
N ASP A 249 7.35 -15.41 7.35
CA ASP A 249 8.17 -15.69 6.15
C ASP A 249 9.20 -16.79 6.44
N ARG A 250 9.84 -16.73 7.61
CA ARG A 250 10.83 -17.69 8.11
C ARG A 250 10.31 -18.41 9.35
N THR A 251 10.45 -19.73 9.36
CA THR A 251 10.15 -20.60 10.51
C THR A 251 11.40 -21.31 11.05
N ALA A 252 12.58 -20.84 10.64
CA ALA A 252 13.88 -21.31 11.11
C ALA A 252 14.90 -20.17 11.04
N GLY A 253 15.98 -20.26 11.83
CA GLY A 253 17.07 -19.26 11.84
C GLY A 253 18.29 -19.70 12.66
N CYS A 254 19.41 -18.97 12.56
CA CYS A 254 20.65 -19.30 13.25
C CYS A 254 20.57 -19.08 14.77
N VAL A 255 21.17 -19.98 15.56
CA VAL A 255 21.33 -19.84 17.03
C VAL A 255 21.98 -18.54 17.50
N THR A 256 22.74 -17.85 16.63
CA THR A 256 23.31 -16.54 16.93
C THR A 256 22.25 -15.44 17.15
N GLY A 257 21.04 -15.63 16.60
CA GLY A 257 20.03 -14.58 16.48
C GLY A 257 20.41 -13.52 15.44
N GLY A 258 19.63 -12.43 15.41
CA GLY A 258 19.86 -11.25 14.56
C GLY A 258 19.29 -11.33 13.14
N GLU A 259 18.69 -12.46 12.74
CA GLU A 259 18.03 -12.61 11.44
C GLU A 259 16.68 -11.89 11.42
N GLU A 260 16.40 -11.15 10.35
CA GLU A 260 15.13 -10.42 10.16
C GLU A 260 14.00 -11.34 9.69
N ILE A 261 12.82 -11.20 10.31
CA ILE A 261 11.61 -11.98 10.06
C ILE A 261 10.41 -11.03 9.88
N TYR A 262 9.57 -11.34 8.89
CA TYR A 262 8.31 -10.68 8.60
C TYR A 262 7.14 -11.52 9.12
N LEU A 263 6.55 -11.08 10.23
CA LEU A 263 5.42 -11.74 10.87
C LEU A 263 4.11 -11.01 10.56
N LEU A 264 3.15 -11.71 9.95
CA LEU A 264 1.78 -11.24 9.73
C LEU A 264 0.89 -11.71 10.88
N CYS A 265 0.08 -10.79 11.42
CA CYS A 265 -0.74 -11.00 12.60
C CYS A 265 -2.14 -10.38 12.49
N ASP A 266 -3.06 -10.85 13.33
CA ASP A 266 -4.30 -10.11 13.61
C ASP A 266 -3.97 -8.80 14.38
N LYS A 267 -4.95 -7.90 14.50
CA LYS A 267 -4.73 -6.49 14.90
C LYS A 267 -4.02 -6.32 16.26
N VAL A 268 -2.82 -5.74 16.25
CA VAL A 268 -2.01 -5.42 17.46
C VAL A 268 -1.80 -3.91 17.68
N GLN A 269 -1.47 -3.52 18.92
CA GLN A 269 -1.02 -2.16 19.25
C GLN A 269 0.52 -2.11 19.30
N LYS A 270 1.13 -1.18 18.55
CA LYS A 270 2.58 -1.11 18.33
C LYS A 270 3.41 -0.97 19.62
N ASP A 271 2.88 -0.26 20.61
CA ASP A 271 3.59 0.05 21.85
C ASP A 271 3.42 -1.10 22.88
N ASP A 272 2.29 -1.81 22.81
CA ASP A 272 1.82 -2.85 23.73
C ASP A 272 1.96 -4.28 23.17
N ILE A 273 2.94 -4.52 22.29
CA ILE A 273 3.21 -5.84 21.70
C ILE A 273 4.68 -6.25 21.90
N GLN A 274 4.91 -7.56 22.05
CA GLN A 274 6.21 -8.23 22.15
C GLN A 274 6.10 -9.62 21.51
N ILE A 275 7.18 -10.12 20.91
CA ILE A 275 7.25 -11.44 20.28
C ILE A 275 8.10 -12.33 21.19
N ARG A 276 7.50 -13.37 21.77
CA ARG A 276 8.15 -14.28 22.72
C ARG A 276 8.52 -15.58 22.02
N PHE A 277 9.82 -15.89 22.00
CA PHE A 277 10.38 -17.20 21.72
C PHE A 277 10.49 -17.94 23.06
N TYR A 278 10.13 -19.21 23.14
CA TYR A 278 10.26 -20.00 24.35
C TYR A 278 10.39 -21.51 24.10
N GLU A 279 10.97 -22.22 25.06
CA GLU A 279 11.15 -23.68 25.05
C GLU A 279 10.90 -24.22 26.47
N GLU A 280 10.17 -25.33 26.58
CA GLU A 280 9.84 -25.97 27.84
C GLU A 280 10.79 -27.16 28.07
N GLU A 281 11.62 -27.09 29.11
CA GLU A 281 12.58 -28.13 29.46
C GLU A 281 11.93 -29.21 30.35
N GLU A 282 12.38 -30.46 30.22
CA GLU A 282 11.91 -31.61 31.03
C GLU A 282 12.01 -31.38 32.55
N ASN A 283 12.86 -30.44 32.96
CA ASN A 283 13.08 -29.99 34.33
C ASN A 283 11.94 -29.11 34.90
N GLY A 284 10.95 -28.73 34.09
CA GLY A 284 9.95 -27.68 34.42
C GLY A 284 10.49 -26.25 34.30
N GLY A 285 11.70 -26.08 33.76
CA GLY A 285 12.27 -24.77 33.41
C GLY A 285 11.77 -24.31 32.04
N VAL A 286 11.59 -23.00 31.86
CA VAL A 286 11.21 -22.42 30.57
C VAL A 286 12.28 -21.42 30.14
N TRP A 287 12.94 -21.68 29.01
CA TRP A 287 13.74 -20.65 28.34
C TRP A 287 12.80 -19.65 27.68
N GLU A 288 13.08 -18.35 27.78
CA GLU A 288 12.43 -17.35 26.95
C GLU A 288 13.44 -16.33 26.36
N GLY A 289 13.13 -15.86 25.16
CA GLY A 289 13.83 -14.79 24.47
C GLY A 289 12.82 -13.92 23.71
N PHE A 290 13.18 -12.66 23.44
CA PHE A 290 12.29 -11.70 22.80
C PHE A 290 12.81 -11.28 21.43
N GLY A 291 11.92 -11.26 20.44
CA GLY A 291 12.21 -10.66 19.14
C GLY A 291 12.49 -9.17 19.30
N ASP A 292 13.59 -8.71 18.71
CA ASP A 292 14.03 -7.31 18.79
C ASP A 292 13.39 -6.48 17.67
N PHE A 293 12.62 -5.46 18.05
CA PHE A 293 11.95 -4.51 17.14
C PHE A 293 11.51 -3.24 17.88
N SER A 294 11.39 -2.15 17.15
CA SER A 294 10.85 -0.87 17.60
C SER A 294 9.37 -0.71 17.25
N PRO A 295 8.60 0.17 17.94
CA PRO A 295 7.21 0.46 17.57
C PRO A 295 7.00 1.03 16.16
N THR A 296 8.07 1.46 15.49
CA THR A 296 8.11 1.82 14.05
C THR A 296 7.89 0.63 13.12
N ASP A 297 8.30 -0.56 13.56
CA ASP A 297 8.46 -1.75 12.71
C ASP A 297 7.17 -2.60 12.70
N VAL A 298 6.18 -2.19 13.51
CA VAL A 298 4.81 -2.70 13.55
C VAL A 298 3.98 -2.03 12.45
N HIS A 299 4.17 -2.47 11.21
CA HIS A 299 3.52 -1.90 10.05
C HIS A 299 1.98 -2.05 10.09
N ARG A 300 1.30 -0.89 10.18
CA ARG A 300 -0.17 -0.72 10.10
C ARG A 300 -1.00 -1.65 11.02
N GLN A 301 -0.47 -2.05 12.18
CA GLN A 301 -1.13 -2.94 13.17
C GLN A 301 -1.36 -4.41 12.73
N PHE A 302 -0.87 -4.83 11.56
CA PHE A 302 -1.12 -6.19 11.01
C PHE A 302 0.17 -6.94 10.60
N ALA A 303 1.32 -6.28 10.62
CA ALA A 303 2.61 -6.92 10.43
C ALA A 303 3.63 -6.39 11.45
N ILE A 304 4.61 -7.21 11.79
CA ILE A 304 5.77 -6.84 12.61
C ILE A 304 7.02 -7.34 11.89
N VAL A 305 7.96 -6.45 11.60
CA VAL A 305 9.32 -6.81 11.20
C VAL A 305 10.16 -6.83 12.48
N PHE A 306 10.91 -7.92 12.72
CA PHE A 306 11.70 -8.07 13.94
C PHE A 306 12.94 -8.95 13.71
N LYS A 307 13.90 -8.90 14.63
CA LYS A 307 15.10 -9.74 14.61
C LYS A 307 15.01 -10.88 15.62
N THR A 308 15.39 -12.08 15.20
CA THR A 308 15.38 -13.27 16.07
C THR A 308 16.23 -13.06 17.33
N PRO A 309 15.77 -13.48 18.52
CA PRO A 309 16.63 -13.53 19.67
C PRO A 309 17.76 -14.54 19.45
N LYS A 310 18.84 -14.38 20.21
CA LYS A 310 19.90 -15.38 20.34
C LYS A 310 19.38 -16.57 21.15
N TYR A 311 19.65 -17.80 20.71
CA TYR A 311 19.24 -19.02 21.41
C TYR A 311 20.09 -19.28 22.68
N LYS A 312 19.59 -20.14 23.58
CA LYS A 312 20.16 -20.40 24.92
C LYS A 312 21.64 -20.82 24.88
N ASP A 313 22.02 -21.68 23.92
CA ASP A 313 23.41 -22.01 23.61
C ASP A 313 23.68 -21.85 22.11
N VAL A 314 24.82 -21.25 21.77
CA VAL A 314 25.26 -21.01 20.38
C VAL A 314 25.99 -22.23 19.79
N ASN A 315 26.32 -23.23 20.63
CA ASN A 315 27.21 -24.33 20.27
C ASN A 315 26.50 -25.68 20.15
N ILE A 316 25.19 -25.67 19.87
CA ILE A 316 24.43 -26.89 19.59
C ILE A 316 24.97 -27.62 18.34
N THR A 317 24.81 -28.94 18.28
CA THR A 317 25.26 -29.79 17.16
C THR A 317 24.10 -30.36 16.34
N LYS A 318 22.86 -30.18 16.81
CA LYS A 318 21.60 -30.53 16.15
C LYS A 318 20.66 -29.32 16.24
N PRO A 319 19.73 -29.12 15.30
CA PRO A 319 18.71 -28.07 15.42
C PRO A 319 17.83 -28.25 16.67
N ALA A 320 17.41 -27.13 17.26
CA ALA A 320 16.52 -27.07 18.43
C ALA A 320 15.15 -26.47 18.04
N SER A 321 14.05 -27.00 18.58
CA SER A 321 12.69 -26.65 18.18
C SER A 321 11.98 -25.89 19.28
N VAL A 322 11.82 -24.58 19.09
CA VAL A 322 11.20 -23.66 20.06
C VAL A 322 9.82 -23.22 19.58
N PHE A 323 9.07 -22.52 20.43
CA PHE A 323 7.79 -21.92 20.11
C PHE A 323 7.88 -20.39 20.05
N VAL A 324 7.14 -19.79 19.13
CA VAL A 324 6.99 -18.34 18.95
C VAL A 324 5.54 -17.96 19.14
N GLN A 325 5.28 -16.97 19.99
CA GLN A 325 3.95 -16.42 20.23
C GLN A 325 4.00 -14.89 20.36
N LEU A 326 2.92 -14.24 19.95
CA LEU A 326 2.67 -12.85 20.33
C LEU A 326 2.31 -12.82 21.82
N ARG A 327 2.77 -11.80 22.56
CA ARG A 327 2.34 -11.51 23.93
C ARG A 327 2.04 -10.02 24.05
N ARG A 328 0.92 -9.62 24.65
CA ARG A 328 0.66 -8.21 25.01
C ARG A 328 1.59 -7.80 26.18
N LYS A 329 1.90 -6.52 26.40
CA LYS A 329 2.71 -6.10 27.56
C LYS A 329 1.84 -5.77 28.77
N SER A 330 0.64 -5.21 28.55
CA SER A 330 -0.28 -4.74 29.60
C SER A 330 -0.97 -5.86 30.39
N ASP A 331 -1.53 -6.87 29.71
CA ASP A 331 -2.30 -7.96 30.34
C ASP A 331 -1.68 -9.36 30.18
N LEU A 332 -0.51 -9.44 29.54
CA LEU A 332 0.23 -10.68 29.25
C LEU A 332 -0.55 -11.73 28.44
N GLU A 333 -1.67 -11.38 27.78
CA GLU A 333 -2.37 -12.30 26.86
C GLU A 333 -1.40 -12.78 25.76
N THR A 334 -1.58 -14.03 25.31
CA THR A 334 -0.72 -14.70 24.34
C THR A 334 -1.51 -15.22 23.15
N SER A 335 -0.87 -15.33 21.97
CA SER A 335 -1.43 -16.05 20.83
C SER A 335 -1.25 -17.56 20.98
N GLU A 336 -1.99 -18.35 20.18
CA GLU A 336 -1.58 -19.72 19.88
C GLU A 336 -0.10 -19.75 19.42
N PRO A 337 0.74 -20.68 19.94
CA PRO A 337 2.15 -20.74 19.59
C PRO A 337 2.37 -21.33 18.20
N LYS A 338 3.46 -20.90 17.55
CA LYS A 338 3.97 -21.43 16.27
C LYS A 338 5.34 -22.08 16.47
N PRO A 339 5.64 -23.24 15.88
CA PRO A 339 6.98 -23.84 15.96
C PRO A 339 8.00 -23.01 15.16
N PHE A 340 9.23 -22.94 15.68
CA PHE A 340 10.38 -22.30 15.03
C PHE A 340 11.65 -23.12 15.29
N LEU A 341 12.51 -23.27 14.28
CA LEU A 341 13.67 -24.15 14.34
C LEU A 341 15.00 -23.37 14.36
N TYR A 342 15.72 -23.41 15.48
CA TYR A 342 17.08 -22.88 15.54
C TYR A 342 18.10 -23.87 14.96
N TYR A 343 18.91 -23.44 14.00
CA TYR A 343 20.02 -24.24 13.42
C TYR A 343 21.41 -23.75 13.87
N PRO A 344 22.41 -24.66 13.95
CA PRO A 344 23.75 -24.32 14.42
C PRO A 344 24.55 -23.44 13.45
N GLU A 345 25.46 -22.64 14.01
CA GLU A 345 26.35 -21.73 13.27
C GLU A 345 27.45 -22.51 12.52
N ILE A 346 27.45 -22.46 11.19
CA ILE A 346 28.46 -23.12 10.34
C ILE A 346 29.76 -22.31 10.36
N LYS A 347 30.65 -22.63 11.31
CA LYS A 347 31.96 -21.98 11.51
C LYS A 347 33.00 -22.46 10.50
N ASP A 348 32.85 -22.04 9.23
CA ASP A 348 33.86 -22.30 8.20
C ASP A 348 35.16 -21.55 8.54
N LYS A 349 36.22 -22.33 8.82
CA LYS A 349 37.54 -21.81 9.21
C LYS A 349 38.48 -21.63 8.01
N GLU A 350 38.21 -22.25 6.87
CA GLU A 350 39.12 -22.21 5.72
C GLU A 350 39.06 -20.85 5.02
N GLU A 351 37.87 -20.28 4.79
CA GLU A 351 37.78 -19.01 4.07
C GLU A 351 38.39 -17.83 4.86
N VAL A 352 38.30 -17.87 6.19
CA VAL A 352 38.92 -16.86 7.08
C VAL A 352 40.45 -16.92 7.02
N GLN A 353 41.05 -18.10 6.83
CA GLN A 353 42.49 -18.24 6.59
C GLN A 353 42.86 -17.79 5.18
N ARG A 354 42.06 -18.12 4.17
CA ARG A 354 42.23 -17.71 2.77
C ARG A 354 42.30 -16.18 2.62
N LYS A 355 41.48 -15.45 3.38
CA LYS A 355 41.47 -13.98 3.44
C LYS A 355 42.64 -13.35 4.23
N ARG A 356 43.51 -14.13 4.87
CA ARG A 356 44.67 -13.64 5.64
C ARG A 356 46.03 -13.75 4.92
N GLN A 357 46.13 -14.51 3.83
CA GLN A 357 47.36 -14.56 3.03
C GLN A 357 47.41 -13.42 2.00
N LYS A 358 48.12 -12.34 2.35
CA LYS A 358 48.56 -11.34 1.35
C LYS A 358 49.67 -11.93 0.48
N LEU A 359 49.66 -11.62 -0.82
CA LEU A 359 50.74 -11.99 -1.74
C LEU A 359 52.06 -11.30 -1.37
N MET A 360 53.17 -12.01 -1.58
CA MET A 360 54.52 -11.47 -1.51
C MET A 360 54.78 -10.56 -2.74
N PRO A 361 55.46 -9.40 -2.59
CA PRO A 361 55.88 -8.59 -3.73
C PRO A 361 56.95 -9.29 -4.57
N ASN A 362 56.89 -9.17 -5.90
CA ASN A 362 57.99 -9.54 -6.78
C ASN A 362 59.16 -8.56 -6.63
N PHE A 363 60.39 -9.10 -6.63
CA PHE A 363 61.61 -8.31 -6.73
C PHE A 363 61.88 -7.87 -8.18
N SER A 364 62.26 -6.61 -8.35
CA SER A 364 63.05 -6.12 -9.47
C SER A 364 63.86 -4.91 -8.98
N ASP A 365 65.18 -4.97 -9.07
CA ASP A 365 66.09 -4.02 -8.43
C ASP A 365 66.04 -2.61 -9.04
N SER A 366 66.20 -1.56 -8.20
CA SER A 366 67.48 -0.81 -8.13
C SER A 366 67.37 0.48 -7.30
N PHE A 367 68.46 0.79 -6.58
CA PHE A 367 68.86 2.12 -6.04
C PHE A 367 67.99 2.86 -5.00
N GLY A 368 68.61 3.33 -3.89
CA GLY A 368 68.31 4.71 -3.44
C GLY A 368 68.23 5.12 -1.95
N GLY A 369 68.68 4.35 -0.94
CA GLY A 369 68.79 4.83 0.46
C GLY A 369 67.44 5.04 1.21
N GLY A 370 67.42 5.47 2.48
CA GLY A 370 68.54 5.72 3.41
C GLY A 370 68.12 6.40 4.73
N GLY A 371 67.91 5.63 5.80
CA GLY A 371 67.51 6.13 7.13
C GLY A 371 66.02 6.47 7.28
N GLY A 372 65.46 6.63 8.50
CA GLY A 372 66.04 6.32 9.81
C GLY A 372 65.27 6.94 11.00
N ALA A 373 64.96 6.13 12.02
CA ALA A 373 64.41 6.52 13.34
C ALA A 373 63.05 7.28 13.35
N GLY A 374 62.51 7.53 14.55
CA GLY A 374 61.35 8.39 14.78
C GLY A 374 60.21 7.75 15.60
N ALA A 375 60.19 8.00 16.90
CA ALA A 375 59.13 7.53 17.81
C ALA A 375 58.01 8.59 17.99
N GLY A 376 56.85 8.14 18.48
CA GLY A 376 56.10 8.90 19.50
C GLY A 376 54.67 9.34 19.19
N GLY A 377 53.80 9.18 20.20
CA GLY A 377 52.98 10.30 20.68
C GLY A 377 51.55 10.48 20.14
N GLY A 378 50.63 9.63 20.58
CA GLY A 378 49.56 10.01 21.53
C GLY A 378 48.50 11.09 21.18
N GLY A 379 47.22 10.71 21.35
CA GLY A 379 46.10 11.64 21.61
C GLY A 379 45.32 12.15 20.38
N MET A 380 44.21 12.89 20.54
CA MET A 380 43.32 13.02 21.71
C MET A 380 41.98 13.70 21.29
N PHE A 381 40.85 12.97 21.32
CA PHE A 381 39.47 13.51 21.13
C PHE A 381 39.20 14.22 19.78
N GLY A 382 37.95 14.69 19.56
CA GLY A 382 37.66 15.74 18.56
C GLY A 382 36.59 15.44 17.51
N SER A 383 35.34 15.36 17.92
CA SER A 383 34.14 15.28 17.06
C SER A 383 34.02 16.39 15.98
N GLY A 384 33.58 16.01 14.77
CA GLY A 384 32.54 16.77 14.04
C GLY A 384 32.85 17.33 12.63
N GLY A 385 31.84 17.29 11.75
CA GLY A 385 31.60 18.34 10.74
C GLY A 385 31.55 17.92 9.25
N GLY A 386 30.39 18.11 8.61
CA GLY A 386 30.17 18.04 7.14
C GLY A 386 30.01 16.62 6.58
N GLY A 387 29.10 16.31 5.65
CA GLY A 387 28.14 17.13 4.88
C GLY A 387 28.33 16.89 3.36
N GLY A 388 27.31 16.77 2.52
CA GLY A 388 25.85 16.79 2.70
C GLY A 388 25.14 16.48 1.36
N SER A 389 23.83 16.80 1.24
CA SER A 389 22.96 16.54 0.05
C SER A 389 22.67 15.06 -0.27
N ALA A 390 21.49 14.69 -0.81
CA ALA A 390 20.20 15.39 -0.93
C ALA A 390 19.09 14.38 -1.28
N GLY A 391 17.81 14.81 -1.18
CA GLY A 391 16.74 14.29 -2.05
C GLY A 391 15.70 13.35 -1.43
N SER A 392 14.50 13.88 -1.20
CA SER A 392 13.22 13.14 -1.17
C SER A 392 12.76 12.83 -2.61
N PRO A 393 11.56 12.26 -2.89
CA PRO A 393 10.54 11.67 -2.00
C PRO A 393 10.02 10.28 -2.49
N GLY A 394 8.96 9.74 -1.86
CA GLY A 394 7.96 8.98 -2.64
C GLY A 394 7.28 7.78 -1.96
N PRO A 395 6.08 7.35 -2.41
CA PRO A 395 5.14 6.60 -1.56
C PRO A 395 4.52 5.32 -2.17
N GLY A 396 3.82 4.54 -1.33
CA GLY A 396 2.97 3.39 -1.72
C GLY A 396 2.93 2.33 -0.62
N TYR A 397 1.97 2.27 0.30
CA TYR A 397 0.55 1.88 0.17
C TYR A 397 0.32 0.47 -0.40
N GLY A 398 -0.21 -0.41 0.46
CA GLY A 398 -0.72 -1.75 0.10
C GLY A 398 -2.23 -1.76 -0.15
N PHE A 399 -2.69 -2.82 -0.80
CA PHE A 399 -4.05 -3.00 -1.36
C PHE A 399 -5.14 -3.42 -0.35
N PRO A 400 -6.43 -3.22 -0.69
CA PRO A 400 -7.59 -3.86 -0.06
C PRO A 400 -7.83 -5.31 -0.57
N HIS A 401 -9.01 -5.88 -0.31
CA HIS A 401 -9.32 -7.32 -0.42
C HIS A 401 -10.79 -7.57 -0.84
N TYR A 402 -11.18 -8.86 -0.94
CA TYR A 402 -12.48 -9.43 -1.39
C TYR A 402 -12.74 -9.40 -2.90
N GLY A 403 -13.50 -10.32 -3.50
CA GLY A 403 -14.03 -11.59 -2.98
C GLY A 403 -15.45 -11.92 -3.49
N PHE A 404 -15.67 -13.11 -4.06
CA PHE A 404 -16.97 -13.55 -4.64
C PHE A 404 -17.45 -14.92 -4.09
N PRO A 405 -18.77 -15.13 -3.89
CA PRO A 405 -19.37 -16.41 -3.51
C PRO A 405 -19.87 -17.24 -4.72
N ALA A 406 -20.45 -18.42 -4.46
CA ALA A 406 -20.91 -19.38 -5.48
C ALA A 406 -22.41 -19.75 -5.34
N TYR A 407 -23.01 -20.31 -6.40
CA TYR A 407 -24.33 -20.98 -6.36
C TYR A 407 -24.38 -22.22 -7.28
N SER A 408 -25.45 -23.03 -7.19
CA SER A 408 -25.46 -24.47 -7.59
C SER A 408 -26.59 -24.91 -8.54
N GLY A 409 -26.37 -26.02 -9.28
CA GLY A 409 -27.38 -26.86 -9.96
C GLY A 409 -26.74 -28.11 -10.62
N ILE A 410 -26.98 -29.36 -10.21
CA ILE A 410 -28.18 -30.21 -10.45
C ILE A 410 -28.23 -30.67 -11.93
N THR A 411 -28.07 -31.95 -12.33
CA THR A 411 -27.91 -33.25 -11.60
C THR A 411 -27.00 -34.23 -12.43
N PHE A 412 -26.91 -35.58 -12.39
CA PHE A 412 -27.78 -36.72 -11.98
C PHE A 412 -26.96 -38.00 -11.60
N HIS A 413 -27.65 -39.08 -11.25
CA HIS A 413 -27.22 -40.47 -10.95
C HIS A 413 -28.14 -41.46 -11.72
N SER A 414 -27.99 -42.79 -11.80
CA SER A 414 -26.90 -43.79 -11.67
C SER A 414 -27.47 -45.19 -12.02
N GLY A 415 -26.63 -46.22 -12.29
CA GLY A 415 -27.02 -47.64 -12.48
C GLY A 415 -26.68 -48.18 -13.88
N ALA A 416 -25.87 -49.21 -14.15
CA ALA A 416 -25.44 -50.45 -13.46
C ALA A 416 -26.32 -51.70 -13.70
N THR A 417 -25.84 -52.66 -14.51
CA THR A 417 -25.47 -54.03 -14.05
C THR A 417 -25.00 -54.99 -15.17
N LYS A 418 -23.92 -55.75 -14.88
CA LYS A 418 -23.60 -57.14 -15.34
C LYS A 418 -23.35 -57.41 -16.84
N SER A 419 -22.44 -58.33 -17.26
CA SER A 419 -21.41 -59.10 -16.52
C SER A 419 -20.46 -59.88 -17.45
N ASN A 420 -19.20 -60.11 -16.98
CA ASN A 420 -18.28 -61.22 -17.32
C ASN A 420 -17.56 -61.20 -18.71
N ALA A 421 -16.30 -61.66 -18.86
CA ALA A 421 -15.34 -62.25 -17.89
C ALA A 421 -13.85 -62.08 -18.29
N GLY A 422 -12.94 -62.23 -17.30
CA GLY A 422 -11.48 -62.43 -17.46
C GLY A 422 -10.63 -61.15 -17.35
N MET A 423 -9.44 -61.12 -16.72
CA MET A 423 -8.71 -62.09 -15.87
C MET A 423 -8.02 -61.36 -14.68
N LYS A 424 -7.30 -62.08 -13.80
CA LYS A 424 -6.85 -61.65 -12.44
C LYS A 424 -5.66 -60.67 -12.43
N HIS A 425 -5.68 -59.63 -11.57
CA HIS A 425 -5.06 -59.66 -10.22
C HIS A 425 -5.42 -58.44 -9.34
N GLU A 426 -5.01 -58.47 -8.06
CA GLU A 426 -5.42 -57.57 -6.98
C GLU A 426 -4.95 -56.10 -7.06
N LYS A 427 -5.50 -55.28 -6.13
CA LYS A 427 -5.15 -53.89 -5.88
C LYS A 427 -4.61 -53.69 -4.45
N ASN A 428 -3.88 -52.57 -4.30
CA ASN A 428 -3.55 -51.86 -3.05
C ASN A 428 -2.52 -52.52 -2.10
N LEU A 429 -1.44 -51.78 -1.81
CA LEU A 429 -1.27 -51.21 -0.47
C LEU A 429 -0.43 -49.91 -0.48
N GLN A 430 -0.39 -49.27 0.69
CA GLN A 430 0.17 -47.95 1.02
C GLN A 430 1.70 -47.81 0.80
N PRO A 431 2.22 -46.58 0.61
CA PRO A 431 3.63 -46.26 0.80
C PRO A 431 3.88 -45.38 2.05
N LYS A 432 4.54 -45.92 3.07
CA LYS A 432 5.30 -45.17 4.10
C LYS A 432 6.47 -46.00 4.64
N GLU A 433 7.45 -45.30 5.20
CA GLU A 433 8.57 -45.78 6.03
C GLU A 433 9.72 -46.57 5.34
N THR A 434 10.74 -45.79 4.95
CA THR A 434 12.17 -45.91 5.34
C THR A 434 12.82 -47.29 5.53
N PHE A 435 14.01 -47.50 4.94
CA PHE A 435 15.24 -47.81 5.72
C PHE A 435 16.53 -47.51 4.92
N ILE A 436 17.68 -47.43 5.61
CA ILE A 436 19.02 -47.08 5.10
C ILE A 436 19.95 -48.31 5.12
N TYR A 437 20.65 -48.61 4.02
CA TYR A 437 22.01 -49.19 3.97
C TYR A 437 22.66 -48.80 2.62
N SER A 438 23.82 -48.12 2.57
CA SER A 438 25.19 -48.60 2.80
C SER A 438 25.76 -49.47 1.66
N LEU A 439 26.74 -48.93 0.93
CA LEU A 439 27.44 -49.56 -0.20
C LEU A 439 28.53 -50.55 0.27
N LYS A 440 28.54 -51.77 -0.30
CA LYS A 440 29.74 -52.63 -0.37
C LYS A 440 29.63 -53.76 -1.43
N ALA A 441 30.56 -53.74 -2.38
CA ALA A 441 31.04 -54.84 -3.25
C ALA A 441 30.05 -55.70 -4.09
N CYS A 442 30.09 -55.48 -5.42
CA CYS A 442 30.38 -56.43 -6.53
C CYS A 442 30.13 -57.95 -6.42
N PRO A 443 30.04 -58.69 -7.56
CA PRO A 443 29.36 -58.38 -8.83
C PRO A 443 28.66 -59.61 -9.49
N SER A 444 27.79 -59.39 -10.49
CA SER A 444 27.74 -60.17 -11.76
C SER A 444 26.59 -59.71 -12.66
N LEU A 445 26.87 -59.52 -13.96
CA LEU A 445 25.89 -59.06 -14.95
C LEU A 445 26.24 -59.64 -16.32
N LEU A 446 25.44 -60.57 -16.84
CA LEU A 446 25.66 -61.15 -18.17
C LEU A 446 24.39 -61.75 -18.79
N MET A 447 23.51 -60.90 -19.35
CA MET A 447 22.54 -61.28 -20.41
C MET A 447 21.85 -60.06 -21.07
N CYS A 448 21.65 -58.95 -20.37
CA CYS A 448 20.87 -57.79 -20.86
C CYS A 448 21.63 -56.84 -21.83
N ALA A 449 22.65 -57.32 -22.52
CA ALA A 449 23.59 -56.49 -23.27
C ALA A 449 23.10 -56.07 -24.68
N CYS A 450 22.29 -56.90 -25.34
CA CYS A 450 22.08 -56.78 -26.79
C CYS A 450 21.22 -55.57 -27.22
N VAL A 451 20.28 -55.12 -26.39
CA VAL A 451 19.40 -53.97 -26.70
C VAL A 451 20.08 -52.62 -26.42
N HIS A 452 20.99 -52.56 -25.44
CA HIS A 452 21.64 -51.32 -25.02
C HIS A 452 22.71 -50.82 -26.01
N CYS A 453 23.44 -51.71 -26.70
CA CYS A 453 24.53 -51.32 -27.60
C CYS A 453 24.10 -50.43 -28.78
N LEU A 454 22.92 -50.67 -29.36
CA LEU A 454 22.42 -49.86 -30.49
C LEU A 454 22.07 -48.43 -30.08
N ALA A 455 21.55 -48.22 -28.87
CA ALA A 455 21.30 -46.90 -28.31
C ALA A 455 22.60 -46.17 -27.95
N GLY A 456 23.59 -46.90 -27.39
CA GLY A 456 24.89 -46.35 -27.00
C GLY A 456 25.67 -45.74 -28.16
N ASN A 457 25.74 -46.42 -29.31
CA ASN A 457 26.43 -45.90 -30.49
C ASN A 457 25.76 -44.62 -31.03
N LEU A 458 24.43 -44.58 -31.10
CA LEU A 458 23.69 -43.40 -31.57
C LEU A 458 23.84 -42.20 -30.62
N PHE A 459 23.95 -42.45 -29.31
CA PHE A 459 24.25 -41.41 -28.31
C PHE A 459 25.68 -40.88 -28.49
N LEU A 460 26.67 -41.77 -28.60
CA LEU A 460 28.08 -41.40 -28.74
C LEU A 460 28.34 -40.62 -30.03
N GLU A 461 27.72 -41.02 -31.14
CA GLU A 461 27.81 -40.30 -32.42
C GLU A 461 27.22 -38.88 -32.32
N LYS A 462 26.04 -38.73 -31.69
CA LYS A 462 25.43 -37.41 -31.46
C LYS A 462 26.29 -36.53 -30.53
N ALA A 463 26.86 -37.11 -29.48
CA ALA A 463 27.78 -36.40 -28.58
C ALA A 463 29.04 -35.93 -29.31
N LEU A 464 29.63 -36.78 -30.16
CA LEU A 464 30.80 -36.43 -30.97
C LEU A 464 30.49 -35.34 -32.01
N GLN A 465 29.31 -35.40 -32.67
CA GLN A 465 28.84 -34.34 -33.57
C GLN A 465 28.62 -33.02 -32.83
N LEU A 466 28.08 -33.06 -31.60
CA LEU A 466 27.88 -31.87 -30.77
C LEU A 466 29.22 -31.26 -30.32
N ALA A 467 30.16 -32.09 -29.86
CA ALA A 467 31.51 -31.66 -29.48
C ALA A 467 32.26 -31.04 -30.68
N LYS A 468 32.13 -31.63 -31.88
CA LYS A 468 32.71 -31.08 -33.12
C LYS A 468 32.11 -29.71 -33.46
N ARG A 469 30.81 -29.49 -33.27
CA ARG A 469 30.18 -28.17 -33.45
C ARG A 469 30.70 -27.13 -32.46
N HIS A 470 30.89 -27.49 -31.19
CA HIS A 470 31.48 -26.60 -30.18
C HIS A 470 32.95 -26.27 -30.50
N ALA A 471 33.74 -27.25 -30.92
CA ALA A 471 35.14 -27.06 -31.30
C ALA A 471 35.28 -26.14 -32.53
N ASN A 472 34.42 -26.31 -33.55
CA ASN A 472 34.35 -25.42 -34.69
C ASN A 472 34.01 -23.98 -34.25
N ALA A 473 32.94 -23.77 -33.48
CA ALA A 473 32.53 -22.44 -33.04
C ALA A 473 33.58 -21.74 -32.13
N LEU A 474 34.32 -22.49 -31.32
CA LEU A 474 35.47 -21.96 -30.56
C LEU A 474 36.63 -21.54 -31.48
N PHE A 475 36.86 -22.27 -32.57
CA PHE A 475 37.84 -21.88 -33.60
C PHE A 475 37.38 -20.64 -34.39
N ASP A 476 36.11 -20.62 -34.83
CA ASP A 476 35.52 -19.50 -35.56
C ASP A 476 35.50 -18.23 -34.68
N TYR A 477 35.20 -18.35 -33.38
CA TYR A 477 35.37 -17.27 -32.40
C TYR A 477 36.83 -16.82 -32.24
N ALA A 478 37.79 -17.75 -32.14
CA ALA A 478 39.21 -17.40 -32.03
C ALA A 478 39.77 -16.70 -33.28
N VAL A 479 39.17 -16.90 -34.45
CA VAL A 479 39.53 -16.23 -35.71
C VAL A 479 38.81 -14.89 -35.90
N THR A 480 37.55 -14.77 -35.50
CA THR A 480 36.71 -13.58 -35.76
C THR A 480 36.61 -12.60 -34.59
N GLY A 481 36.77 -13.08 -33.36
CA GLY A 481 36.43 -12.34 -32.13
C GLY A 481 34.92 -12.22 -31.86
N ASP A 482 34.05 -12.75 -32.72
CA ASP A 482 32.61 -12.54 -32.65
C ASP A 482 31.90 -13.53 -31.71
N VAL A 483 31.43 -13.04 -30.57
CA VAL A 483 30.73 -13.81 -29.53
C VAL A 483 29.49 -14.54 -30.07
N LYS A 484 28.86 -14.03 -31.14
CA LYS A 484 27.70 -14.68 -31.79
C LYS A 484 28.01 -16.09 -32.30
N MET A 485 29.28 -16.39 -32.65
CA MET A 485 29.70 -17.74 -33.04
C MET A 485 29.51 -18.76 -31.90
N LEU A 486 29.79 -18.37 -30.65
CA LEU A 486 29.60 -19.21 -29.47
C LEU A 486 28.10 -19.37 -29.14
N LEU A 487 27.36 -18.25 -29.17
CA LEU A 487 25.93 -18.21 -28.90
C LEU A 487 25.14 -19.07 -29.90
N ALA A 488 25.54 -19.11 -31.18
CA ALA A 488 24.87 -19.89 -32.22
C ALA A 488 24.81 -21.40 -31.95
N VAL A 489 25.83 -21.95 -31.28
CA VAL A 489 25.82 -23.36 -30.83
C VAL A 489 24.98 -23.55 -29.57
N GLN A 490 24.99 -22.55 -28.68
CA GLN A 490 24.25 -22.54 -27.41
C GLN A 490 22.79 -22.08 -27.53
N ARG A 491 22.28 -21.81 -28.75
CA ARG A 491 20.90 -21.37 -29.04
C ARG A 491 19.77 -22.18 -28.38
N HIS A 492 20.04 -23.42 -27.96
CA HIS A 492 19.09 -24.28 -27.25
C HIS A 492 18.92 -23.91 -25.77
N LEU A 493 19.88 -23.20 -25.16
CA LEU A 493 19.83 -22.70 -23.79
C LEU A 493 19.08 -21.36 -23.67
N THR A 494 18.92 -20.62 -24.78
CA THR A 494 18.20 -19.33 -24.77
C THR A 494 16.69 -19.46 -24.52
N ALA A 495 16.15 -20.68 -24.65
CA ALA A 495 14.78 -21.05 -24.31
C ALA A 495 14.64 -21.70 -22.92
N VAL A 496 15.73 -21.80 -22.15
CA VAL A 496 15.67 -22.28 -20.75
C VAL A 496 15.31 -21.10 -19.85
N GLN A 497 14.44 -21.35 -18.89
CA GLN A 497 13.94 -20.40 -17.89
C GLN A 497 14.56 -20.70 -16.52
N ASP A 498 14.67 -19.68 -15.66
CA ASP A 498 15.10 -19.81 -14.27
C ASP A 498 13.94 -20.11 -13.30
N GLU A 499 14.20 -20.04 -11.98
CA GLU A 499 13.22 -20.24 -10.91
C GLU A 499 12.09 -19.17 -10.86
N ASN A 500 12.16 -18.12 -11.69
CA ASN A 500 11.14 -17.07 -11.84
C ASN A 500 10.43 -17.14 -13.21
N GLY A 501 10.79 -18.11 -14.05
CA GLY A 501 10.37 -18.18 -15.45
C GLY A 501 11.15 -17.25 -16.39
N ASP A 502 12.19 -16.55 -15.94
CA ASP A 502 12.94 -15.63 -16.78
C ASP A 502 13.94 -16.37 -17.68
N SER A 503 13.83 -16.16 -19.00
CA SER A 503 14.79 -16.70 -19.97
C SER A 503 16.05 -15.81 -20.08
N VAL A 504 17.09 -16.31 -20.78
CA VAL A 504 18.33 -15.54 -21.04
C VAL A 504 18.04 -14.15 -21.63
N LEU A 505 17.00 -14.02 -22.46
CA LEU A 505 16.57 -12.76 -23.05
C LEU A 505 15.88 -11.82 -22.03
N HIS A 506 15.10 -12.37 -21.07
CA HIS A 506 14.54 -11.60 -19.97
C HIS A 506 15.67 -11.04 -19.08
N LEU A 507 16.61 -11.89 -18.66
CA LEU A 507 17.74 -11.52 -17.81
C LEU A 507 18.65 -10.46 -18.46
N ALA A 508 18.91 -10.57 -19.78
CA ALA A 508 19.68 -9.56 -20.51
C ALA A 508 18.99 -8.18 -20.52
N ILE A 509 17.65 -8.13 -20.55
CA ILE A 509 16.86 -6.91 -20.49
C ILE A 509 16.81 -6.36 -19.07
N ILE A 510 16.58 -7.20 -18.05
CA ILE A 510 16.56 -6.84 -16.63
C ILE A 510 17.91 -6.21 -16.19
N HIS A 511 19.03 -6.73 -16.70
CA HIS A 511 20.37 -6.20 -16.44
C HIS A 511 20.82 -5.07 -17.39
N LEU A 512 19.91 -4.54 -18.22
CA LEU A 512 20.16 -3.41 -19.13
C LEU A 512 21.29 -3.66 -20.15
N HIS A 513 21.45 -4.90 -20.61
CA HIS A 513 22.54 -5.32 -21.51
C HIS A 513 22.11 -5.31 -22.98
N ALA A 514 21.72 -4.13 -23.49
CA ALA A 514 21.19 -3.94 -24.85
C ALA A 514 22.06 -4.57 -25.97
N GLN A 515 23.40 -4.56 -25.86
CA GLN A 515 24.25 -5.23 -26.87
C GLN A 515 24.08 -6.75 -26.86
N LEU A 516 24.04 -7.38 -25.67
CA LEU A 516 23.79 -8.81 -25.53
C LEU A 516 22.40 -9.18 -26.08
N VAL A 517 21.39 -8.32 -25.88
CA VAL A 517 20.06 -8.49 -26.48
C VAL A 517 20.14 -8.50 -28.01
N ARG A 518 20.85 -7.54 -28.63
CA ARG A 518 21.08 -7.54 -30.08
C ARG A 518 21.81 -8.79 -30.58
N ASP A 519 22.88 -9.20 -29.90
CA ASP A 519 23.67 -10.39 -30.27
C ASP A 519 22.83 -11.68 -30.19
N LEU A 520 21.97 -11.81 -29.17
CA LEU A 520 21.02 -12.92 -29.02
C LEU A 520 19.91 -12.90 -30.08
N LEU A 521 19.36 -11.73 -30.40
CA LEU A 521 18.32 -11.56 -31.42
C LEU A 521 18.84 -11.87 -32.83
N GLU A 522 20.05 -11.43 -33.18
CA GLU A 522 20.69 -11.76 -34.46
C GLU A 522 20.90 -13.27 -34.59
N VAL A 523 21.38 -13.93 -33.53
CA VAL A 523 21.62 -15.38 -33.49
C VAL A 523 20.35 -16.23 -33.54
N THR A 524 19.23 -15.75 -32.99
CA THR A 524 17.95 -16.49 -32.95
C THR A 524 17.07 -16.30 -34.20
N SER A 525 17.37 -15.28 -35.02
CA SER A 525 16.59 -14.83 -36.19
C SER A 525 16.28 -15.87 -37.30
N GLY A 526 16.89 -17.06 -37.27
CA GLY A 526 16.85 -18.01 -38.39
C GLY A 526 15.74 -19.08 -38.39
N LEU A 527 15.31 -19.59 -37.21
CA LEU A 527 14.45 -20.80 -37.15
C LEU A 527 13.54 -20.97 -35.92
N ILE A 528 13.76 -20.23 -34.82
CA ILE A 528 13.04 -20.43 -33.54
C ILE A 528 12.78 -19.07 -32.84
N SER A 529 12.52 -18.02 -33.62
CA SER A 529 12.44 -16.65 -33.10
C SER A 529 11.19 -16.44 -32.23
N ASP A 530 10.02 -16.86 -32.72
CA ASP A 530 8.72 -16.50 -32.12
C ASP A 530 8.55 -17.08 -30.71
N ASP A 531 8.81 -18.39 -30.52
CA ASP A 531 8.72 -19.08 -29.23
C ASP A 531 9.62 -18.48 -28.13
N ILE A 532 10.76 -17.87 -28.51
CA ILE A 532 11.77 -17.34 -27.59
C ILE A 532 11.51 -15.86 -27.28
N ILE A 533 11.13 -15.07 -28.30
CA ILE A 533 10.86 -13.63 -28.17
C ILE A 533 9.52 -13.37 -27.48
N ASN A 534 8.54 -14.26 -27.67
CA ASN A 534 7.21 -14.19 -27.07
C ASN A 534 7.06 -15.03 -25.80
N MET A 535 8.15 -15.66 -25.33
CA MET A 535 8.19 -16.42 -24.08
C MET A 535 7.73 -15.55 -22.89
N ARG A 536 7.02 -16.15 -21.93
CA ARG A 536 6.48 -15.45 -20.75
C ARG A 536 7.05 -16.04 -19.46
N ASN A 537 7.47 -15.19 -18.53
CA ASN A 537 7.89 -15.56 -17.18
C ASN A 537 6.70 -15.80 -16.24
N ASP A 538 6.94 -16.06 -14.95
CA ASP A 538 5.86 -16.33 -13.96
C ASP A 538 4.98 -15.10 -13.67
N LEU A 539 5.44 -13.89 -14.03
CA LEU A 539 4.62 -12.68 -14.03
C LEU A 539 3.80 -12.52 -15.32
N TYR A 540 3.80 -13.53 -16.18
CA TYR A 540 3.22 -13.57 -17.52
C TYR A 540 3.75 -12.47 -18.47
N GLN A 541 4.87 -11.84 -18.12
CA GLN A 541 5.49 -10.77 -18.90
C GLN A 541 6.38 -11.37 -19.99
N THR A 542 6.39 -10.76 -21.18
CA THR A 542 7.35 -11.08 -22.25
C THR A 542 8.59 -10.17 -22.17
N PRO A 543 9.70 -10.50 -22.87
CA PRO A 543 10.83 -9.60 -23.07
C PRO A 543 10.44 -8.18 -23.48
N LEU A 544 9.41 -8.01 -24.31
CA LEU A 544 8.90 -6.70 -24.73
C LEU A 544 8.24 -5.92 -23.57
N HIS A 545 7.49 -6.59 -22.68
CA HIS A 545 6.94 -5.95 -21.48
C HIS A 545 8.06 -5.46 -20.56
N LEU A 546 9.10 -6.28 -20.36
CA LEU A 546 10.27 -5.91 -19.56
C LEU A 546 11.07 -4.77 -20.20
N ALA A 547 11.22 -4.71 -21.53
CA ALA A 547 11.90 -3.63 -22.22
C ALA A 547 11.19 -2.27 -22.04
N VAL A 548 9.85 -2.27 -22.02
CA VAL A 548 9.04 -1.07 -21.70
C VAL A 548 9.21 -0.67 -20.24
N ILE A 549 9.10 -1.60 -19.29
CA ILE A 549 9.24 -1.34 -17.83
C ILE A 549 10.65 -0.83 -17.49
N THR A 550 11.69 -1.39 -18.11
CA THR A 550 13.10 -0.98 -17.94
C THR A 550 13.48 0.23 -18.80
N LYS A 551 12.54 0.81 -19.54
CA LYS A 551 12.65 2.10 -20.24
C LYS A 551 13.70 2.09 -21.37
N GLN A 552 13.92 0.94 -22.01
CA GLN A 552 14.94 0.72 -23.04
C GLN A 552 14.38 0.90 -24.47
N GLU A 553 14.35 2.15 -24.95
CA GLU A 553 13.84 2.55 -26.28
C GLU A 553 14.46 1.75 -27.44
N ASP A 554 15.81 1.68 -27.52
CA ASP A 554 16.54 0.92 -28.55
C ASP A 554 16.11 -0.56 -28.59
N VAL A 555 15.98 -1.18 -27.41
CA VAL A 555 15.65 -2.61 -27.26
C VAL A 555 14.20 -2.89 -27.65
N VAL A 556 13.28 -1.96 -27.39
CA VAL A 556 11.90 -2.05 -27.87
C VAL A 556 11.89 -2.02 -29.41
N GLU A 557 12.65 -1.13 -30.06
CA GLU A 557 12.72 -1.12 -31.53
C GLU A 557 13.35 -2.41 -32.07
N ASP A 558 14.44 -2.88 -31.47
CA ASP A 558 15.13 -4.12 -31.88
C ASP A 558 14.21 -5.36 -31.76
N LEU A 559 13.46 -5.50 -30.65
CA LEU A 559 12.49 -6.59 -30.45
C LEU A 559 11.34 -6.54 -31.48
N LEU A 560 10.79 -5.34 -31.72
CA LEU A 560 9.72 -5.14 -32.70
C LEU A 560 10.19 -5.43 -34.14
N ARG A 561 11.46 -5.13 -34.45
CA ARG A 561 12.06 -5.38 -35.78
C ARG A 561 12.26 -6.87 -36.07
N VAL A 562 12.49 -7.70 -35.04
CA VAL A 562 12.53 -9.18 -35.18
C VAL A 562 11.13 -9.80 -35.12
N GLY A 563 10.10 -9.02 -34.75
CA GLY A 563 8.69 -9.35 -34.97
C GLY A 563 7.86 -9.62 -33.71
N ALA A 564 8.40 -9.33 -32.51
CA ALA A 564 7.77 -9.55 -31.21
C ALA A 564 6.26 -9.23 -31.19
N ASP A 565 5.47 -10.06 -30.52
CA ASP A 565 4.03 -9.85 -30.48
C ASP A 565 3.60 -8.83 -29.41
N LEU A 566 2.73 -7.93 -29.87
CA LEU A 566 2.11 -6.85 -29.11
C LEU A 566 0.74 -7.25 -28.53
N SER A 567 0.13 -8.32 -29.05
CA SER A 567 -1.19 -8.80 -28.59
C SER A 567 -1.12 -9.52 -27.23
N LEU A 568 0.08 -9.98 -26.86
CA LEU A 568 0.34 -10.61 -25.57
C LEU A 568 0.21 -9.61 -24.43
N LEU A 569 -0.35 -10.08 -23.32
CA LEU A 569 -0.66 -9.29 -22.13
C LEU A 569 0.15 -9.81 -20.92
N ASP A 570 0.38 -8.96 -19.92
CA ASP A 570 0.92 -9.38 -18.63
C ASP A 570 -0.15 -10.05 -17.72
N ARG A 571 0.23 -10.42 -16.49
CA ARG A 571 -0.66 -11.01 -15.48
C ARG A 571 -1.84 -10.14 -15.01
N TRP A 572 -1.85 -8.85 -15.36
CA TRP A 572 -2.94 -7.90 -15.09
C TRP A 572 -3.70 -7.55 -16.38
N GLY A 573 -3.41 -8.24 -17.49
CA GLY A 573 -4.02 -8.00 -18.79
C GLY A 573 -3.51 -6.75 -19.50
N ASN A 574 -2.41 -6.11 -19.07
CA ASN A 574 -1.84 -4.98 -19.80
C ASN A 574 -1.02 -5.47 -20.99
N SER A 575 -1.23 -4.89 -22.18
CA SER A 575 -0.26 -5.00 -23.28
C SER A 575 0.90 -4.02 -23.11
N ALA A 576 1.92 -4.12 -23.96
CA ALA A 576 3.05 -3.18 -23.99
C ALA A 576 2.63 -1.70 -24.12
N LEU A 577 1.53 -1.40 -24.83
CA LEU A 577 0.95 -0.05 -24.93
C LEU A 577 0.46 0.47 -23.57
N HIS A 578 -0.30 -0.35 -22.85
CA HIS A 578 -0.85 -0.01 -21.53
C HIS A 578 0.27 0.28 -20.53
N LEU A 579 1.37 -0.50 -20.57
CA LEU A 579 2.55 -0.24 -19.74
C LEU A 579 3.27 1.06 -20.13
N ALA A 580 3.44 1.35 -21.43
CA ALA A 580 4.09 2.58 -21.89
C ALA A 580 3.28 3.83 -21.52
N ALA A 581 1.94 3.77 -21.60
CA ALA A 581 1.04 4.83 -21.16
C ALA A 581 1.06 5.01 -19.62
N LYS A 582 1.07 3.90 -18.87
CA LYS A 582 1.10 3.87 -17.40
C LYS A 582 2.35 4.54 -16.84
N GLU A 583 3.51 4.16 -17.36
CA GLU A 583 4.81 4.66 -16.92
C GLU A 583 5.16 6.05 -17.50
N GLY A 584 4.38 6.53 -18.48
CA GLY A 584 4.55 7.85 -19.09
C GLY A 584 5.71 7.94 -20.07
N HIS A 585 5.86 6.94 -20.95
CA HIS A 585 7.02 6.85 -21.85
C HIS A 585 6.63 7.18 -23.28
N ASP A 586 6.45 8.47 -23.51
CA ASP A 586 6.09 9.11 -24.78
C ASP A 586 6.91 8.57 -25.96
N LYS A 587 8.24 8.48 -25.83
CA LYS A 587 9.11 7.98 -26.90
C LYS A 587 8.85 6.52 -27.24
N ILE A 588 8.83 5.66 -26.23
CA ILE A 588 8.59 4.22 -26.36
C ILE A 588 7.19 3.97 -26.93
N LEU A 589 6.19 4.72 -26.43
CA LEU A 589 4.83 4.72 -26.96
C LEU A 589 4.81 5.17 -28.42
N SER A 590 5.59 6.17 -28.82
CA SER A 590 5.72 6.58 -30.23
C SER A 590 6.36 5.50 -31.11
N VAL A 591 7.29 4.69 -30.58
CA VAL A 591 7.91 3.56 -31.31
C VAL A 591 6.88 2.43 -31.48
N LEU A 592 6.15 2.10 -30.41
CA LEU A 592 5.05 1.12 -30.43
C LEU A 592 3.96 1.52 -31.43
N LEU A 593 3.47 2.76 -31.39
CA LEU A 593 2.39 3.25 -32.25
C LEU A 593 2.76 3.36 -33.74
N LYS A 594 4.05 3.49 -34.08
CA LYS A 594 4.54 3.43 -35.49
C LYS A 594 4.45 2.03 -36.10
N HIS A 595 4.34 0.97 -35.29
CA HIS A 595 4.30 -0.41 -35.80
C HIS A 595 2.91 -0.79 -36.33
N ARG A 596 2.84 -1.39 -37.54
CA ARG A 596 1.56 -1.72 -38.20
C ARG A 596 0.67 -2.70 -37.43
N LYS A 597 1.24 -3.59 -36.60
CA LYS A 597 0.46 -4.50 -35.74
C LYS A 597 -0.35 -3.75 -34.67
N THR A 598 0.08 -2.54 -34.30
CA THR A 598 -0.40 -1.81 -33.13
C THR A 598 -1.80 -1.22 -33.31
N ALA A 599 -2.19 -0.87 -34.55
CA ALA A 599 -3.45 -0.18 -34.83
C ALA A 599 -4.72 -0.94 -34.38
N HIS A 600 -4.67 -2.27 -34.24
CA HIS A 600 -5.79 -3.08 -33.73
C HIS A 600 -5.77 -3.28 -32.20
N LEU A 601 -4.79 -2.70 -31.50
CA LEU A 601 -4.52 -2.92 -30.08
C LEU A 601 -4.63 -1.64 -29.23
N ILE A 602 -4.84 -0.48 -29.86
CA ILE A 602 -4.95 0.83 -29.19
C ILE A 602 -6.21 0.87 -28.31
N ASP A 603 -7.34 0.39 -28.84
CA ASP A 603 -8.65 0.40 -28.18
C ASP A 603 -9.01 -0.94 -27.51
N CYS A 604 -8.06 -1.86 -27.39
CA CYS A 604 -8.24 -3.06 -26.57
C CYS A 604 -8.15 -2.67 -25.09
N PRO A 605 -9.12 -3.05 -24.24
CA PRO A 605 -9.03 -2.84 -22.79
C PRO A 605 -8.06 -3.83 -22.15
N ASN A 606 -7.42 -3.42 -21.06
CA ASN A 606 -6.67 -4.31 -20.17
C ASN A 606 -7.60 -5.17 -19.28
N GLY A 607 -7.01 -6.02 -18.42
CA GLY A 607 -7.75 -6.88 -17.50
C GLY A 607 -8.55 -6.15 -16.41
N GLU A 608 -8.38 -4.84 -16.26
CA GLU A 608 -9.15 -3.97 -15.38
C GLU A 608 -10.27 -3.21 -16.13
N GLY A 609 -10.45 -3.46 -17.43
CA GLY A 609 -11.45 -2.81 -18.29
C GLY A 609 -11.03 -1.46 -18.89
N LEU A 610 -9.74 -1.10 -18.81
CA LEU A 610 -9.21 0.22 -19.19
C LEU A 610 -8.39 0.14 -20.49
N ASN A 611 -8.80 0.91 -21.51
CA ASN A 611 -7.98 1.16 -22.71
C ASN A 611 -6.73 2.01 -22.37
N ALA A 612 -5.73 2.00 -23.25
CA ALA A 612 -4.48 2.75 -23.07
C ALA A 612 -4.69 4.26 -22.84
N ILE A 613 -5.72 4.86 -23.44
CA ILE A 613 -6.06 6.28 -23.27
C ILE A 613 -6.55 6.62 -21.85
N HIS A 614 -7.32 5.73 -21.22
CA HIS A 614 -7.74 5.88 -19.83
C HIS A 614 -6.54 5.84 -18.88
N ILE A 615 -5.58 4.94 -19.14
CA ILE A 615 -4.35 4.85 -18.37
C ILE A 615 -3.48 6.12 -18.53
N ALA A 616 -3.36 6.66 -19.74
CA ALA A 616 -2.60 7.89 -19.98
C ALA A 616 -3.18 9.09 -19.19
N VAL A 617 -4.51 9.18 -19.06
CA VAL A 617 -5.20 10.18 -18.25
C VAL A 617 -4.98 9.94 -16.75
N MET A 618 -5.17 8.71 -16.26
CA MET A 618 -4.98 8.35 -14.84
C MET A 618 -3.54 8.55 -14.36
N SER A 619 -2.55 8.30 -15.21
CA SER A 619 -1.12 8.58 -14.92
C SER A 619 -0.72 10.04 -15.15
N ASN A 620 -1.65 10.94 -15.52
CA ASN A 620 -1.41 12.37 -15.77
C ASN A 620 -0.35 12.67 -16.85
N ASN A 621 -0.33 11.89 -17.94
CA ASN A 621 0.70 11.95 -18.97
C ASN A 621 0.19 12.58 -20.27
N LEU A 622 0.05 13.92 -20.29
CA LEU A 622 -0.39 14.68 -21.48
C LEU A 622 0.36 14.31 -22.78
N PRO A 623 1.70 14.14 -22.83
CA PRO A 623 2.39 13.74 -24.06
C PRO A 623 2.00 12.33 -24.55
N CYS A 624 1.70 11.40 -23.63
CA CYS A 624 1.24 10.06 -23.99
C CYS A 624 -0.22 10.08 -24.49
N LEU A 625 -1.07 10.91 -23.90
CA LEU A 625 -2.44 11.16 -24.37
C LEU A 625 -2.42 11.71 -25.80
N LEU A 626 -1.64 12.77 -26.06
CA LEU A 626 -1.51 13.38 -27.40
C LEU A 626 -1.04 12.37 -28.45
N LEU A 627 -0.09 11.49 -28.11
CA LEU A 627 0.38 10.45 -29.02
C LEU A 627 -0.68 9.37 -29.32
N LEU A 628 -1.54 9.03 -28.34
CA LEU A 628 -2.64 8.09 -28.54
C LEU A 628 -3.75 8.70 -29.42
N VAL A 629 -4.15 9.94 -29.14
CA VAL A 629 -5.11 10.69 -29.96
C VAL A 629 -4.60 10.84 -31.40
N ALA A 630 -3.34 11.25 -31.59
CA ALA A 630 -2.71 11.37 -32.91
C ALA A 630 -2.52 10.02 -33.64
N ALA A 631 -2.58 8.90 -32.93
CA ALA A 631 -2.59 7.54 -33.51
C ALA A 631 -4.00 7.00 -33.80
N GLY A 632 -5.05 7.76 -33.47
CA GLY A 632 -6.45 7.39 -33.74
C GLY A 632 -7.13 6.56 -32.66
N ALA A 633 -6.69 6.65 -31.40
CA ALA A 633 -7.40 6.05 -30.26
C ALA A 633 -8.82 6.63 -30.11
N ASP A 634 -9.80 5.79 -29.77
CA ASP A 634 -11.15 6.27 -29.46
C ASP A 634 -11.20 6.98 -28.11
N VAL A 635 -11.32 8.31 -28.19
CA VAL A 635 -11.43 9.24 -27.05
C VAL A 635 -12.75 9.07 -26.28
N ASN A 636 -13.77 8.50 -26.93
CA ASN A 636 -15.10 8.30 -26.41
C ASN A 636 -15.34 6.86 -25.94
N ALA A 637 -14.33 5.99 -26.03
CA ALA A 637 -14.38 4.64 -25.48
C ALA A 637 -14.74 4.68 -23.98
N GLN A 638 -15.59 3.75 -23.56
CA GLN A 638 -16.02 3.62 -22.17
C GLN A 638 -15.26 2.50 -21.46
N GLU A 639 -14.78 2.72 -20.23
CA GLU A 639 -14.20 1.66 -19.41
C GLU A 639 -15.27 0.71 -18.84
N GLN A 640 -14.91 -0.55 -18.68
CA GLN A 640 -15.89 -1.64 -18.52
C GLN A 640 -16.58 -1.73 -17.15
N LYS A 641 -16.16 -1.00 -16.11
CA LYS A 641 -16.72 -1.12 -14.75
C LYS A 641 -17.88 -0.16 -14.49
N SER A 642 -17.82 1.06 -14.99
CA SER A 642 -18.83 2.12 -14.77
C SER A 642 -19.13 2.96 -16.02
N GLY A 643 -18.54 2.64 -17.17
CA GLY A 643 -18.81 3.34 -18.42
C GLY A 643 -18.12 4.69 -18.55
N ARG A 644 -17.09 4.98 -17.74
CA ARG A 644 -16.38 6.27 -17.78
C ARG A 644 -15.54 6.39 -19.05
N THR A 645 -15.65 7.54 -19.73
CA THR A 645 -14.74 7.91 -20.82
C THR A 645 -13.50 8.64 -20.30
N ALA A 646 -12.49 8.83 -21.15
CA ALA A 646 -11.28 9.60 -20.81
C ALA A 646 -11.59 10.99 -20.23
N LEU A 647 -12.65 11.66 -20.70
CA LEU A 647 -13.07 12.97 -20.21
C LEU A 647 -13.62 12.91 -18.78
N HIS A 648 -14.37 11.87 -18.41
CA HIS A 648 -14.84 11.67 -17.03
C HIS A 648 -13.66 11.52 -16.06
N LEU A 649 -12.63 10.74 -16.44
CA LEU A 649 -11.44 10.51 -15.63
C LEU A 649 -10.60 11.79 -15.48
N ALA A 650 -10.46 12.59 -16.55
CA ALA A 650 -9.75 13.86 -16.50
C ALA A 650 -10.44 14.88 -15.57
N VAL A 651 -11.78 14.95 -15.62
CA VAL A 651 -12.59 15.81 -14.75
C VAL A 651 -12.59 15.31 -13.30
N GLU A 652 -12.61 14.00 -13.07
CA GLU A 652 -12.49 13.38 -11.76
C GLU A 652 -11.16 13.69 -11.05
N HIS A 653 -10.06 13.75 -11.81
CA HIS A 653 -8.74 14.16 -11.32
C HIS A 653 -8.53 15.68 -11.27
N ASP A 654 -9.59 16.49 -11.40
CA ASP A 654 -9.60 17.97 -11.45
C ASP A 654 -8.66 18.56 -12.53
N ASN A 655 -8.38 17.79 -13.59
CA ASN A 655 -7.28 18.08 -14.51
C ASN A 655 -7.73 18.85 -15.75
N ILE A 656 -7.76 20.17 -15.62
CA ILE A 656 -8.11 21.14 -16.66
C ILE A 656 -7.29 20.95 -17.95
N SER A 657 -6.00 20.62 -17.84
CA SER A 657 -5.12 20.46 -19.00
C SER A 657 -5.45 19.21 -19.82
N LEU A 658 -5.72 18.09 -19.18
CA LEU A 658 -6.15 16.86 -19.86
C LEU A 658 -7.58 17.01 -20.40
N ALA A 659 -8.51 17.58 -19.62
CA ALA A 659 -9.87 17.84 -20.08
C ALA A 659 -9.89 18.77 -21.32
N GLY A 660 -9.09 19.85 -21.30
CA GLY A 660 -8.95 20.74 -22.45
C GLY A 660 -8.33 20.06 -23.67
N CYS A 661 -7.31 19.22 -23.49
CA CYS A 661 -6.72 18.41 -24.56
C CYS A 661 -7.77 17.48 -25.21
N LEU A 662 -8.55 16.75 -24.40
CA LEU A 662 -9.58 15.82 -24.88
C LEU A 662 -10.69 16.56 -25.67
N LEU A 663 -11.07 17.75 -25.22
CA LEU A 663 -12.13 18.57 -25.84
C LEU A 663 -11.68 19.35 -27.09
N LEU A 664 -10.39 19.70 -27.23
CA LEU A 664 -9.88 20.57 -28.30
C LEU A 664 -9.03 19.84 -29.35
N GLU A 665 -8.39 18.73 -29.00
CA GLU A 665 -7.53 17.95 -29.90
C GLU A 665 -8.03 16.51 -30.12
N GLY A 666 -8.95 16.02 -29.27
CA GLY A 666 -9.50 14.66 -29.33
C GLY A 666 -10.99 14.55 -29.67
N ASP A 667 -11.68 15.65 -29.98
CA ASP A 667 -13.12 15.71 -30.29
C ASP A 667 -14.00 14.89 -29.32
N ALA A 668 -13.71 14.99 -28.01
CA ALA A 668 -14.45 14.27 -26.97
C ALA A 668 -15.90 14.75 -26.85
N HIS A 669 -16.85 13.81 -26.86
CA HIS A 669 -18.29 14.09 -26.69
C HIS A 669 -18.56 14.55 -25.26
N VAL A 670 -18.85 15.84 -25.11
CA VAL A 670 -18.89 16.53 -23.81
C VAL A 670 -19.93 15.96 -22.86
N ASP A 671 -21.10 15.58 -23.39
CA ASP A 671 -22.23 15.01 -22.65
C ASP A 671 -22.30 13.47 -22.78
N SER A 672 -21.15 12.80 -22.97
CA SER A 672 -21.06 11.34 -22.80
C SER A 672 -21.58 10.92 -21.44
N THR A 673 -22.38 9.85 -21.35
CA THR A 673 -22.89 9.32 -20.07
C THR A 673 -22.14 8.07 -19.62
N THR A 674 -21.98 7.90 -18.31
CA THR A 674 -21.64 6.64 -17.64
C THR A 674 -22.80 5.65 -17.66
N TYR A 675 -22.60 4.42 -17.15
CA TYR A 675 -23.68 3.44 -16.96
C TYR A 675 -24.76 3.93 -15.97
N ASP A 676 -24.39 4.82 -15.04
CA ASP A 676 -25.30 5.46 -14.07
C ASP A 676 -25.95 6.75 -14.62
N GLY A 677 -25.82 7.03 -15.92
CA GLY A 677 -26.34 8.23 -16.58
C GLY A 677 -25.54 9.53 -16.32
N THR A 678 -24.62 9.55 -15.35
CA THR A 678 -23.83 10.75 -15.02
C THR A 678 -22.91 11.14 -16.19
N THR A 679 -22.85 12.44 -16.48
CA THR A 679 -21.95 13.07 -17.48
C THR A 679 -20.73 13.71 -16.80
N PRO A 680 -19.67 14.13 -17.53
CA PRO A 680 -18.55 14.86 -16.93
C PRO A 680 -19.00 16.16 -16.22
N LEU A 681 -20.08 16.79 -16.68
CA LEU A 681 -20.62 18.01 -16.06
C LEU A 681 -21.22 17.74 -14.68
N HIS A 682 -21.90 16.59 -14.47
CA HIS A 682 -22.33 16.15 -13.15
C HIS A 682 -21.13 16.04 -12.19
N ILE A 683 -20.05 15.40 -12.66
CA ILE A 683 -18.83 15.20 -11.86
C ILE A 683 -18.18 16.55 -11.49
N ALA A 684 -18.08 17.49 -12.43
CA ALA A 684 -17.54 18.82 -12.17
C ALA A 684 -18.44 19.63 -11.20
N ALA A 685 -19.76 19.45 -11.27
CA ALA A 685 -20.74 20.11 -10.40
C ALA A 685 -20.69 19.59 -8.96
N GLY A 686 -20.75 18.26 -8.78
CA GLY A 686 -20.69 17.62 -7.46
C GLY A 686 -19.35 17.79 -6.75
N ARG A 687 -18.24 17.91 -7.51
CA ARG A 687 -16.92 18.29 -6.96
C ARG A 687 -16.76 19.80 -6.73
N GLY A 688 -17.66 20.64 -7.26
CA GLY A 688 -17.63 22.09 -7.10
C GLY A 688 -16.56 22.80 -7.93
N SER A 689 -15.98 22.14 -8.93
CA SER A 689 -14.82 22.60 -9.72
C SER A 689 -15.20 23.66 -10.77
N THR A 690 -15.28 24.93 -10.35
CA THR A 690 -15.70 26.07 -11.20
C THR A 690 -14.94 26.19 -12.52
N ARG A 691 -13.63 25.93 -12.52
CA ARG A 691 -12.78 25.97 -13.73
C ARG A 691 -13.16 24.89 -14.75
N LEU A 692 -13.50 23.67 -14.30
CA LEU A 692 -13.93 22.57 -15.17
C LEU A 692 -15.38 22.71 -15.60
N ALA A 693 -16.28 23.14 -14.71
CA ALA A 693 -17.67 23.45 -15.07
C ALA A 693 -17.73 24.54 -16.15
N ALA A 694 -16.91 25.59 -16.05
CA ALA A 694 -16.80 26.62 -17.08
C ALA A 694 -16.21 26.09 -18.40
N LEU A 695 -15.19 25.22 -18.34
CA LEU A 695 -14.59 24.60 -19.53
C LEU A 695 -15.60 23.71 -20.28
N LEU A 696 -16.26 22.79 -19.58
CA LEU A 696 -17.28 21.90 -20.15
C LEU A 696 -18.47 22.70 -20.70
N LYS A 697 -18.95 23.72 -19.96
CA LYS A 697 -20.04 24.56 -20.42
C LYS A 697 -19.67 25.40 -21.65
N ALA A 698 -18.42 25.85 -21.76
CA ALA A 698 -17.90 26.53 -22.94
C ALA A 698 -17.68 25.59 -24.14
N ALA A 699 -17.40 24.30 -23.90
CA ALA A 699 -17.33 23.26 -24.92
C ALA A 699 -18.71 22.79 -25.41
N GLY A 700 -19.80 23.21 -24.74
CA GLY A 700 -21.18 22.98 -25.18
C GLY A 700 -22.06 22.19 -24.23
N ALA A 701 -21.53 21.72 -23.09
CA ALA A 701 -22.23 20.78 -22.20
C ALA A 701 -23.63 21.27 -21.74
N ASP A 702 -24.56 20.33 -21.61
CA ASP A 702 -25.93 20.60 -21.18
C ASP A 702 -26.13 20.34 -19.67
N PRO A 703 -26.43 21.39 -18.86
CA PRO A 703 -26.69 21.27 -17.42
C PRO A 703 -28.06 20.66 -17.09
N LEU A 704 -28.87 20.27 -18.08
CA LEU A 704 -30.21 19.69 -17.91
C LEU A 704 -30.28 18.18 -18.21
N VAL A 705 -29.15 17.52 -18.51
CA VAL A 705 -29.11 16.06 -18.64
C VAL A 705 -29.37 15.42 -17.27
N GLU A 706 -30.39 14.57 -17.17
CA GLU A 706 -30.68 13.77 -15.96
C GLU A 706 -29.83 12.49 -15.93
N ASN A 707 -29.30 12.11 -14.76
CA ASN A 707 -28.70 10.81 -14.50
C ASN A 707 -29.72 9.77 -13.98
N PHE A 708 -29.27 8.64 -13.45
CA PHE A 708 -30.14 7.64 -12.80
C PHE A 708 -30.14 7.71 -11.26
N GLU A 709 -29.61 8.79 -10.67
CA GLU A 709 -29.65 9.04 -9.22
C GLU A 709 -30.92 9.86 -8.90
N PRO A 710 -31.83 9.37 -8.04
CA PRO A 710 -33.11 10.04 -7.79
C PRO A 710 -32.92 11.33 -6.97
N LEU A 711 -33.67 12.39 -7.34
CA LEU A 711 -33.64 13.70 -6.67
C LEU A 711 -34.02 13.71 -5.18
N TYR A 712 -34.56 12.61 -4.65
CA TYR A 712 -35.01 12.50 -3.26
C TYR A 712 -34.72 11.10 -2.69
N ASP A 713 -34.07 11.05 -1.52
CA ASP A 713 -34.16 9.89 -0.63
C ASP A 713 -35.64 9.70 -0.23
N LEU A 714 -36.23 8.57 -0.61
CA LEU A 714 -37.58 8.20 -0.16
C LEU A 714 -37.54 7.71 1.30
N ASP A 715 -37.61 8.66 2.23
CA ASP A 715 -37.78 8.43 3.68
C ASP A 715 -38.84 7.35 3.94
N GLU A 716 -38.50 6.30 4.71
CA GLU A 716 -39.28 5.06 4.94
C GLU A 716 -40.67 5.30 5.59
N SER A 717 -41.61 5.85 4.82
CA SER A 717 -42.89 6.38 5.34
C SER A 717 -44.08 6.25 4.38
N TRP A 718 -43.88 5.71 3.17
CA TRP A 718 -44.89 5.60 2.10
C TRP A 718 -45.34 4.16 1.79
N GLU A 719 -45.47 3.29 2.80
CA GLU A 719 -46.30 2.07 2.66
C GLU A 719 -47.81 2.41 2.58
N LYS A 720 -48.24 3.10 1.52
CA LYS A 720 -49.67 3.30 1.22
C LYS A 720 -50.00 3.33 -0.27
N ALA A 721 -50.77 2.31 -0.66
CA ALA A 721 -51.60 2.21 -1.86
C ALA A 721 -50.86 2.34 -3.21
N GLY A 722 -50.88 1.24 -3.98
CA GLY A 722 -50.33 1.24 -5.33
C GLY A 722 -51.20 2.06 -6.29
N GLU A 723 -50.71 3.24 -6.64
CA GLU A 723 -51.03 3.96 -7.88
C GLU A 723 -49.72 4.05 -8.70
N ASP A 724 -49.86 4.26 -10.02
CA ASP A 724 -48.83 4.14 -11.07
C ASP A 724 -47.40 4.56 -10.65
N GLU A 725 -46.39 3.68 -10.85
CA GLU A 725 -44.97 4.02 -10.65
C GLU A 725 -44.50 4.99 -11.74
N GLY A 726 -44.79 6.28 -11.53
CA GLY A 726 -44.25 7.36 -12.35
C GLY A 726 -42.72 7.37 -12.30
N VAL A 727 -42.09 7.56 -13.47
CA VAL A 727 -40.62 7.66 -13.59
C VAL A 727 -40.14 8.80 -12.69
N VAL A 728 -39.35 8.44 -11.66
CA VAL A 728 -38.69 9.41 -10.78
C VAL A 728 -37.62 10.14 -11.60
N PRO A 729 -37.66 11.47 -11.74
CA PRO A 729 -36.64 12.23 -12.48
C PRO A 729 -35.26 12.10 -11.83
N GLY A 730 -34.23 12.07 -12.67
CA GLY A 730 -32.84 12.02 -12.22
C GLY A 730 -32.35 13.38 -11.72
N THR A 731 -31.27 13.38 -10.94
CA THR A 731 -30.55 14.63 -10.66
C THR A 731 -29.88 15.16 -11.92
N THR A 732 -29.85 16.48 -12.08
CA THR A 732 -29.10 17.16 -13.15
C THR A 732 -27.76 17.72 -12.62
N PRO A 733 -26.80 18.10 -13.49
CA PRO A 733 -25.62 18.85 -13.07
C PRO A 733 -25.94 20.15 -12.33
N LEU A 734 -27.11 20.75 -12.59
CA LEU A 734 -27.54 21.96 -11.91
C LEU A 734 -27.94 21.69 -10.45
N ASP A 735 -28.60 20.57 -10.19
CA ASP A 735 -29.00 20.14 -8.83
C ASP A 735 -27.79 19.67 -8.01
N MET A 736 -26.83 19.00 -8.67
CA MET A 736 -25.57 18.56 -8.05
C MET A 736 -24.57 19.71 -7.77
N ALA A 737 -24.89 20.98 -8.05
CA ALA A 737 -23.94 22.09 -8.00
C ALA A 737 -23.50 22.46 -6.57
N ALA A 738 -22.41 21.84 -6.09
CA ALA A 738 -21.92 21.96 -4.71
C ALA A 738 -21.47 23.38 -4.28
N ASN A 739 -21.30 24.31 -5.23
CA ASN A 739 -20.88 25.69 -4.99
C ASN A 739 -21.77 26.67 -5.78
N TRP A 740 -22.16 27.80 -5.17
CA TRP A 740 -22.96 28.85 -5.81
C TRP A 740 -22.32 29.39 -7.10
N GLN A 741 -20.98 29.44 -7.17
CA GLN A 741 -20.25 29.84 -8.39
C GLN A 741 -20.47 28.85 -9.53
N VAL A 742 -20.58 27.55 -9.25
CA VAL A 742 -20.87 26.54 -10.29
C VAL A 742 -22.32 26.70 -10.74
N PHE A 743 -23.28 26.77 -9.81
CA PHE A 743 -24.69 27.01 -10.13
C PHE A 743 -24.88 28.26 -11.02
N ASP A 744 -24.15 29.34 -10.73
CA ASP A 744 -24.13 30.55 -11.54
C ASP A 744 -23.56 30.36 -12.96
N ILE A 745 -22.46 29.61 -13.10
CA ILE A 745 -21.85 29.27 -14.40
C ILE A 745 -22.78 28.37 -15.24
N LEU A 746 -23.42 27.38 -14.62
CA LEU A 746 -24.36 26.47 -15.30
C LEU A 746 -25.60 27.22 -15.81
N ASN A 747 -26.11 28.19 -15.04
CA ASN A 747 -27.14 29.15 -15.45
C ASN A 747 -26.66 30.21 -16.47
N GLY A 748 -25.41 30.13 -16.96
CA GLY A 748 -24.91 30.97 -18.03
C GLY A 748 -24.37 32.34 -17.61
N LYS A 749 -24.09 32.59 -16.32
CA LYS A 749 -23.28 33.75 -15.92
C LYS A 749 -21.82 33.54 -16.39
N PRO A 750 -21.13 34.59 -16.85
CA PRO A 750 -19.74 34.46 -17.29
C PRO A 750 -18.83 34.07 -16.11
N TYR A 751 -17.82 33.24 -16.38
CA TYR A 751 -16.81 32.86 -15.39
C TYR A 751 -15.92 34.07 -15.02
N GLU A 752 -16.21 34.72 -13.90
CA GLU A 752 -15.35 35.73 -13.32
C GLU A 752 -14.13 35.07 -12.66
N ARG A 753 -12.96 35.22 -13.30
CA ARG A 753 -11.69 34.67 -12.80
C ARG A 753 -11.28 35.39 -11.52
N VAL A 754 -11.53 34.78 -10.36
CA VAL A 754 -11.00 35.23 -9.06
C VAL A 754 -9.47 35.21 -9.11
N PHE A 755 -8.84 36.37 -9.07
CA PHE A 755 -7.39 36.51 -9.00
C PHE A 755 -6.89 36.22 -7.59
N THR A 756 -6.38 35.01 -7.37
CA THR A 756 -5.49 34.69 -6.25
C THR A 756 -4.17 35.44 -6.42
N SER A 757 -3.70 36.13 -5.37
CA SER A 757 -2.55 37.04 -5.42
C SER A 757 -1.18 36.34 -5.61
N GLU A 758 -1.17 35.03 -5.79
CA GLU A 758 0.02 34.23 -6.11
C GLU A 758 0.20 34.04 -7.64
N ASP A 759 -0.87 34.23 -8.44
CA ASP A 759 -0.83 34.12 -9.91
C ASP A 759 -0.30 35.39 -10.61
N ILE A 760 0.36 36.30 -9.87
CA ILE A 760 0.99 37.50 -10.44
C ILE A 760 2.35 37.09 -11.02
N LEU A 761 2.35 36.65 -12.28
CA LEU A 761 3.53 36.72 -13.14
C LEU A 761 4.08 38.16 -13.07
N PRO A 762 5.41 38.35 -12.86
CA PRO A 762 5.97 39.70 -12.75
C PRO A 762 5.72 40.45 -14.06
N GLN A 763 5.02 41.59 -14.01
CA GLN A 763 4.73 42.36 -15.23
C GLN A 763 6.03 42.80 -15.90
N GLY A 764 6.30 42.22 -17.08
CA GLY A 764 7.47 42.52 -17.89
C GLY A 764 7.60 44.00 -18.26
N ASP A 765 8.84 44.40 -18.53
CA ASP A 765 9.24 45.76 -18.87
C ASP A 765 8.83 46.20 -20.28
N MET A 766 8.15 45.35 -21.08
CA MET A 766 7.70 45.62 -22.45
C MET A 766 6.91 46.94 -22.63
N LYS A 767 6.22 47.41 -21.59
CA LYS A 767 5.53 48.71 -21.54
C LYS A 767 6.47 49.93 -21.67
N GLN A 768 7.79 49.74 -21.62
CA GLN A 768 8.80 50.79 -21.82
C GLN A 768 9.15 51.02 -23.30
N LEU A 769 8.75 50.12 -24.21
CA LEU A 769 8.90 50.34 -25.66
C LEU A 769 7.82 51.31 -26.15
N THR A 770 8.21 52.26 -26.99
CA THR A 770 7.24 53.18 -27.62
C THR A 770 6.47 52.45 -28.72
N GLU A 771 5.22 52.86 -28.95
CA GLU A 771 4.40 52.29 -30.02
C GLU A 771 5.07 52.44 -31.40
N ASP A 772 5.88 53.48 -31.63
CA ASP A 772 6.71 53.63 -32.82
C ASP A 772 7.75 52.51 -33.00
N THR A 773 8.44 52.07 -31.94
CA THR A 773 9.42 50.97 -32.04
C THR A 773 8.76 49.61 -32.06
N LYS A 774 7.61 49.41 -31.38
CA LYS A 774 6.76 48.22 -31.60
C LYS A 774 6.36 48.11 -33.07
N LEU A 775 5.90 49.21 -33.68
CA LEU A 775 5.43 49.25 -35.07
C LEU A 775 6.57 49.11 -36.11
N GLN A 776 7.79 49.53 -35.79
CA GLN A 776 8.99 49.19 -36.57
C GLN A 776 9.35 47.70 -36.45
N LEU A 777 9.26 47.13 -35.25
CA LEU A 777 9.59 45.72 -34.99
C LEU A 777 8.60 44.76 -35.67
N TYR A 778 7.30 45.08 -35.70
CA TYR A 778 6.31 44.33 -36.48
C TYR A 778 6.67 44.26 -37.97
N LYS A 779 7.05 45.40 -38.57
CA LYS A 779 7.42 45.49 -40.00
C LYS A 779 8.69 44.71 -40.36
N LEU A 780 9.61 44.52 -39.41
CA LEU A 780 10.77 43.66 -39.59
C LEU A 780 10.37 42.18 -39.52
N LEU A 781 9.58 41.79 -38.52
CA LEU A 781 9.15 40.41 -38.28
C LEU A 781 8.09 39.88 -39.28
N GLU A 782 7.47 40.76 -40.07
CA GLU A 782 6.56 40.43 -41.17
C GLU A 782 7.27 40.05 -42.48
N ILE A 783 8.59 40.31 -42.59
CA ILE A 783 9.38 39.91 -43.77
C ILE A 783 9.50 38.37 -43.78
N PRO A 784 9.14 37.68 -44.88
CA PRO A 784 9.15 36.21 -44.94
C PRO A 784 10.57 35.64 -45.16
N ASP A 785 11.43 35.83 -44.17
CA ASP A 785 12.74 35.19 -44.05
C ASP A 785 12.59 33.84 -43.32
N PRO A 786 13.10 32.71 -43.84
CA PRO A 786 12.94 31.39 -43.22
C PRO A 786 13.52 31.31 -41.80
N ASP A 787 14.60 32.03 -41.50
CA ASP A 787 15.28 31.96 -40.20
C ASP A 787 14.88 33.12 -39.28
N LYS A 788 14.32 34.22 -39.82
CA LYS A 788 14.07 35.48 -39.07
C LYS A 788 12.62 35.95 -38.96
N ASN A 789 11.66 35.09 -39.31
CA ASN A 789 10.22 35.38 -39.19
C ASN A 789 9.68 35.33 -37.74
N TRP A 790 8.49 35.88 -37.56
CA TRP A 790 7.73 35.86 -36.29
C TRP A 790 7.45 34.46 -35.71
N ALA A 791 7.30 33.40 -36.53
CA ALA A 791 6.97 32.07 -36.02
C ALA A 791 8.18 31.36 -35.39
N THR A 792 9.39 31.62 -35.90
CA THR A 792 10.66 31.24 -35.28
C THR A 792 10.86 32.00 -33.95
N LEU A 793 10.52 33.29 -33.92
CA LEU A 793 10.55 34.08 -32.68
C LEU A 793 9.57 33.54 -31.63
N ALA A 794 8.34 33.19 -32.04
CA ALA A 794 7.33 32.60 -31.15
C ALA A 794 7.82 31.28 -30.52
N GLN A 795 8.46 30.40 -31.31
CA GLN A 795 9.10 29.18 -30.78
C GLN A 795 10.19 29.50 -29.75
N LYS A 796 11.05 30.50 -30.03
CA LYS A 796 12.12 30.94 -29.12
C LYS A 796 11.61 31.60 -27.83
N LEU A 797 10.42 32.23 -27.87
CA LEU A 797 9.74 32.83 -26.71
C LEU A 797 8.78 31.85 -25.99
N GLY A 798 8.80 30.56 -26.33
CA GLY A 798 7.92 29.55 -25.71
C GLY A 798 6.46 29.57 -26.17
N LEU A 799 6.05 30.57 -26.98
CA LEU A 799 4.71 30.73 -27.52
C LEU A 799 4.46 29.92 -28.81
N GLY A 800 5.40 29.05 -29.21
CA GLY A 800 5.36 28.32 -30.48
C GLY A 800 4.13 27.42 -30.70
N ILE A 801 3.45 27.00 -29.63
CA ILE A 801 2.17 26.25 -29.68
C ILE A 801 1.08 27.10 -30.34
N LEU A 802 1.07 28.42 -30.09
CA LEU A 802 0.08 29.36 -30.61
C LEU A 802 0.34 29.79 -32.07
N ASN A 803 1.40 29.29 -32.72
CA ASN A 803 1.75 29.70 -34.08
C ASN A 803 0.62 29.49 -35.10
N ASN A 804 -0.19 28.44 -34.95
CA ASN A 804 -1.34 28.21 -35.83
C ASN A 804 -2.44 29.27 -35.61
N ALA A 805 -2.72 29.66 -34.37
CA ALA A 805 -3.67 30.72 -34.05
C ALA A 805 -3.17 32.10 -34.51
N PHE A 806 -1.88 32.41 -34.32
CA PHE A 806 -1.27 33.65 -34.81
C PHE A 806 -1.31 33.73 -36.34
N ARG A 807 -1.11 32.62 -37.06
CA ARG A 807 -1.16 32.57 -38.53
C ARG A 807 -2.53 32.88 -39.14
N LEU A 808 -3.60 32.79 -38.35
CA LEU A 808 -4.97 33.15 -38.73
C LEU A 808 -5.29 34.64 -38.44
N SER A 809 -4.41 35.35 -37.73
CA SER A 809 -4.54 36.80 -37.49
C SER A 809 -4.17 37.62 -38.73
N PRO A 810 -4.86 38.75 -39.02
CA PRO A 810 -4.46 39.67 -40.08
C PRO A 810 -3.10 40.36 -39.84
N ALA A 811 -2.51 40.27 -38.65
CA ALA A 811 -1.19 40.81 -38.31
C ALA A 811 -0.46 39.89 -37.30
N PRO A 812 0.15 38.78 -37.76
CA PRO A 812 0.67 37.73 -36.87
C PRO A 812 1.83 38.20 -36.00
N SER A 813 2.69 39.08 -36.52
CA SER A 813 3.83 39.69 -35.81
C SER A 813 3.36 40.50 -34.58
N LYS A 814 2.28 41.26 -34.75
CA LYS A 814 1.64 42.05 -33.71
C LYS A 814 0.93 41.15 -32.71
N THR A 815 0.09 40.22 -33.17
CA THR A 815 -0.65 39.32 -32.28
C THR A 815 0.29 38.48 -31.41
N LEU A 816 1.44 38.03 -31.92
CA LEU A 816 2.49 37.42 -31.13
C LEU A 816 2.96 38.34 -29.98
N MET A 817 3.31 39.59 -30.30
CA MET A 817 3.87 40.52 -29.32
C MET A 817 2.83 40.98 -28.29
N ASP A 818 1.58 41.20 -28.71
CA ASP A 818 0.47 41.55 -27.83
C ASP A 818 0.22 40.40 -26.82
N ASN A 819 0.28 39.13 -27.26
CA ASN A 819 0.19 37.97 -26.38
C ASN A 819 1.43 37.81 -25.48
N TYR A 820 2.63 38.15 -25.96
CA TYR A 820 3.85 38.14 -25.16
C TYR A 820 3.85 39.23 -24.05
N GLU A 821 3.35 40.43 -24.35
CA GLU A 821 3.17 41.51 -23.39
C GLU A 821 2.10 41.14 -22.33
N VAL A 822 0.99 40.50 -22.74
CA VAL A 822 -0.03 39.95 -21.82
C VAL A 822 0.50 38.78 -20.99
N SER A 823 1.43 37.98 -21.53
CA SER A 823 2.11 36.88 -20.81
C SER A 823 3.19 37.37 -19.83
N GLY A 824 3.44 38.68 -19.74
CA GLY A 824 4.42 39.27 -18.83
C GLY A 824 5.88 39.15 -19.26
N GLY A 825 6.17 38.77 -20.51
CA GLY A 825 7.53 38.58 -21.00
C GLY A 825 8.39 39.85 -20.98
N THR A 826 9.71 39.72 -20.79
CA THR A 826 10.61 40.88 -20.68
C THR A 826 11.27 41.28 -22.01
N ILE A 827 11.72 42.53 -22.08
CA ILE A 827 12.57 43.07 -23.15
C ILE A 827 13.91 42.33 -23.20
N LYS A 828 14.43 41.86 -22.06
CA LYS A 828 15.70 41.10 -21.99
C LYS A 828 15.59 39.75 -22.70
N GLU A 829 14.51 39.02 -22.44
CA GLU A 829 14.24 37.72 -23.09
C GLU A 829 13.95 37.90 -24.58
N LEU A 830 13.19 38.94 -24.96
CA LEU A 830 12.96 39.31 -26.36
C LEU A 830 14.29 39.61 -27.09
N MET A 831 15.17 40.40 -26.47
CA MET A 831 16.49 40.73 -27.02
C MET A 831 17.42 39.52 -27.13
N GLU A 832 17.35 38.57 -26.20
CA GLU A 832 18.14 37.35 -26.26
C GLU A 832 17.58 36.34 -27.29
N ALA A 833 16.26 36.24 -27.44
CA ALA A 833 15.64 35.47 -28.52
C ALA A 833 16.01 36.03 -29.90
N LEU A 834 15.92 37.35 -30.09
CA LEU A 834 16.37 38.02 -31.32
C LEU A 834 17.88 37.85 -31.56
N ARG A 835 18.70 37.79 -30.50
CA ARG A 835 20.14 37.48 -30.59
C ARG A 835 20.38 36.04 -31.04
N GLN A 836 19.64 35.07 -30.50
CA GLN A 836 19.71 33.67 -30.94
C GLN A 836 19.26 33.48 -32.40
N MET A 837 18.41 34.35 -32.93
CA MET A 837 18.01 34.41 -34.34
C MET A 837 18.96 35.26 -35.22
N GLY A 838 20.01 35.85 -34.64
CA GLY A 838 20.95 36.71 -35.37
C GLY A 838 20.29 37.96 -36.00
N TYR A 839 19.21 38.48 -35.40
CA TYR A 839 18.46 39.61 -35.94
C TYR A 839 18.93 40.95 -35.33
N THR A 840 20.13 41.38 -35.72
CA THR A 840 20.80 42.58 -35.18
C THR A 840 20.02 43.88 -35.42
N GLU A 841 19.33 44.03 -36.55
CA GLU A 841 18.57 45.24 -36.89
C GLU A 841 17.41 45.49 -35.91
N ALA A 842 16.68 44.42 -35.54
CA ALA A 842 15.63 44.47 -34.53
C ALA A 842 16.18 44.84 -33.13
N ILE A 843 17.37 44.35 -32.80
CA ILE A 843 18.10 44.67 -31.56
C ILE A 843 18.53 46.14 -31.53
N ASP A 844 19.01 46.69 -32.65
CA ASP A 844 19.43 48.10 -32.74
C ASP A 844 18.23 49.06 -32.66
N VAL A 845 17.08 48.71 -33.24
CA VAL A 845 15.81 49.46 -33.06
C VAL A 845 15.42 49.54 -31.58
N ILE A 846 15.45 48.41 -30.86
CA ILE A 846 15.14 48.38 -29.42
C ILE A 846 16.16 49.24 -28.62
N GLN A 847 17.46 49.16 -28.91
CA GLN A 847 18.48 49.99 -28.25
C GLN A 847 18.34 51.48 -28.55
N ALA A 848 17.90 51.87 -29.75
CA ALA A 848 17.71 53.27 -30.12
C ALA A 848 16.66 53.98 -29.25
N THR A 849 15.61 53.27 -28.82
CA THR A 849 14.61 53.78 -27.87
C THR A 849 15.27 54.29 -26.58
N PHE A 850 16.11 53.47 -25.95
CA PHE A 850 16.75 53.81 -24.68
C PHE A 850 17.76 54.96 -24.83
N ARG A 851 18.56 54.98 -25.91
CA ARG A 851 19.49 56.09 -26.21
C ARG A 851 18.78 57.44 -26.45
N THR A 852 17.50 57.40 -26.85
CA THR A 852 16.68 58.61 -27.07
C THR A 852 16.07 59.14 -25.76
N SER A 853 15.93 58.30 -24.74
CA SER A 853 15.40 58.68 -23.42
C SER A 853 16.35 59.62 -22.65
N GLU A 854 17.64 59.32 -22.64
CA GLU A 854 18.63 60.06 -21.81
C GLU A 854 18.82 61.52 -22.26
N ASN A 855 18.70 61.79 -23.57
CA ASN A 855 18.94 63.12 -24.15
C ASN A 855 17.88 64.19 -23.84
N LYS A 856 16.82 63.89 -23.08
CA LYS A 856 15.81 64.88 -22.64
C LYS A 856 15.98 65.38 -21.19
N ALA A 857 16.97 64.88 -20.45
CA ALA A 857 17.07 65.06 -18.99
C ALA A 857 18.17 66.06 -18.52
N SER A 858 18.36 67.19 -19.21
CA SER A 858 19.22 68.30 -18.76
C SER A 858 18.70 69.62 -19.37
N SER A 859 18.57 70.77 -18.68
CA SER A 859 19.05 71.29 -17.39
C SER A 859 18.30 72.64 -17.11
N PRO A 860 18.71 73.57 -16.20
CA PRO A 860 19.37 73.49 -14.88
C PRO A 860 18.64 74.30 -13.76
N LYS A 861 19.03 74.07 -12.49
CA LYS A 861 19.00 74.94 -11.26
C LYS A 861 18.66 74.07 -10.02
N THR A 862 19.24 74.25 -8.82
CA THR A 862 20.19 75.25 -8.29
C THR A 862 21.20 74.56 -7.33
N ALA A 863 22.28 75.24 -6.91
CA ALA A 863 23.46 74.59 -6.30
C ALA A 863 23.78 74.98 -4.84
N ALA A 864 24.35 74.03 -4.09
CA ALA A 864 25.14 74.18 -2.84
C ALA A 864 25.71 72.79 -2.43
N HIS A 865 26.90 72.59 -1.84
CA HIS A 865 28.14 73.39 -1.79
C HIS A 865 29.32 72.49 -1.30
N LEU A 866 30.58 72.90 -1.55
CA LEU A 866 31.85 72.42 -0.93
C LEU A 866 32.51 71.10 -1.42
N LEU A 867 33.75 70.90 -0.94
CA LEU A 867 34.93 70.19 -1.47
C LEU A 867 35.82 69.73 -0.27
N PRO A 868 36.96 69.00 -0.43
CA PRO A 868 37.32 67.88 -1.32
C PRO A 868 38.13 66.78 -0.54
N LEU A 869 39.07 66.09 -1.24
CA LEU A 869 40.15 65.17 -0.81
C LEU A 869 39.82 63.65 -0.87
N SER A 870 40.68 62.76 -1.37
CA SER A 870 41.93 62.92 -2.18
C SER A 870 42.41 61.57 -2.76
N SER A 871 43.17 61.60 -3.87
CA SER A 871 44.17 60.58 -4.36
C SER A 871 43.86 59.07 -4.22
N SER A 872 43.71 58.27 -5.29
CA SER A 872 44.75 57.84 -6.27
C SER A 872 45.92 57.05 -5.64
N THR A 873 46.50 55.98 -6.22
CA THR A 873 46.29 55.29 -7.52
C THR A 873 46.51 53.74 -7.31
N ARG A 874 47.08 52.82 -8.13
CA ARG A 874 47.82 52.80 -9.42
C ARG A 874 47.83 51.38 -10.07
N GLN A 875 47.58 51.27 -11.39
CA GLN A 875 48.28 50.50 -12.49
C GLN A 875 48.97 49.13 -12.22
N HIS A 876 49.09 48.16 -13.16
CA HIS A 876 48.66 48.00 -14.58
C HIS A 876 48.81 46.52 -15.09
N ILE A 877 48.05 46.14 -16.14
CA ILE A 877 48.36 45.31 -17.37
C ILE A 877 49.28 44.07 -17.26
N GLY A 878 49.03 42.89 -17.88
CA GLY A 878 47.91 42.38 -18.72
C GLY A 878 48.36 41.62 -20.01
N LYS A 879 47.44 40.85 -20.67
CA LYS A 879 47.52 40.28 -22.07
C LYS A 879 48.56 39.12 -22.29
N GLU A 880 48.59 38.25 -23.34
CA GLU A 880 47.71 37.68 -24.43
C GLU A 880 48.47 36.50 -25.14
N SER A 881 47.96 35.61 -26.04
CA SER A 881 46.62 35.35 -26.63
C SER A 881 46.28 33.85 -26.95
N SER A 882 46.62 33.28 -28.13
CA SER A 882 45.87 32.11 -28.72
C SER A 882 46.56 31.24 -29.84
N THR A 883 45.83 30.23 -30.37
CA THR A 883 46.12 29.23 -31.46
C THR A 883 46.91 27.97 -31.03
N SER A 884 47.05 26.84 -31.78
CA SER A 884 46.70 26.43 -33.18
C SER A 884 46.46 24.88 -33.32
N SER A 885 46.36 24.29 -34.53
CA SER A 885 46.06 22.85 -34.86
C SER A 885 46.87 22.35 -36.12
N PRO A 886 46.71 21.13 -36.72
CA PRO A 886 46.35 19.74 -36.28
C PRO A 886 47.34 18.62 -36.82
N GLN A 887 47.20 17.32 -36.46
CA GLN A 887 47.32 16.11 -37.37
C GLN A 887 47.36 14.69 -36.72
N ARG A 888 46.72 13.71 -37.39
CA ARG A 888 46.99 12.25 -37.62
C ARG A 888 47.29 11.22 -36.47
N SER A 889 46.98 9.96 -36.78
CA SER A 889 47.05 8.69 -36.00
C SER A 889 48.32 7.85 -36.34
N PRO A 890 48.54 6.58 -35.87
CA PRO A 890 47.76 5.68 -34.96
C PRO A 890 48.60 4.93 -33.87
N SER A 891 47.98 4.13 -32.98
CA SER A 891 48.55 2.87 -32.40
C SER A 891 47.58 2.10 -31.47
N PHE A 892 47.95 0.85 -31.13
CA PHE A 892 47.15 -0.23 -30.52
C PHE A 892 47.06 -0.26 -28.97
N SER A 893 45.99 -0.89 -28.46
CA SER A 893 45.91 -1.70 -27.21
C SER A 893 46.10 -1.01 -25.84
N LEU A 894 45.59 -1.52 -24.71
CA LEU A 894 44.72 -2.69 -24.43
C LEU A 894 43.40 -2.22 -23.76
N PHE A 895 42.32 -2.98 -23.92
CA PHE A 895 41.11 -2.85 -23.08
C PHE A 895 41.18 -3.80 -21.87
N SER A 896 40.75 -3.31 -20.70
CA SER A 896 40.52 -4.14 -19.52
C SER A 896 39.13 -4.79 -19.59
N MET A 897 39.02 -6.09 -19.29
CA MET A 897 37.74 -6.80 -19.25
C MET A 897 37.06 -6.73 -17.86
N PRO A 898 35.72 -6.63 -17.80
CA PRO A 898 34.98 -6.73 -16.55
C PRO A 898 35.00 -8.16 -16.00
N MET A 899 35.06 -8.28 -14.67
CA MET A 899 35.32 -9.54 -13.96
C MET A 899 34.17 -10.58 -14.06
N THR A 900 33.00 -10.19 -14.57
CA THR A 900 31.81 -11.05 -14.75
C THR A 900 32.02 -12.12 -15.82
N LEU A 901 32.72 -11.82 -16.92
CA LEU A 901 32.97 -12.80 -17.98
C LEU A 901 33.81 -13.99 -17.48
N ALA A 902 34.73 -13.73 -16.54
CA ALA A 902 35.58 -14.76 -15.93
C ALA A 902 34.80 -15.75 -15.06
N LEU A 903 33.72 -15.31 -14.40
CA LEU A 903 32.83 -16.20 -13.64
C LEU A 903 32.01 -17.11 -14.56
N PHE A 904 31.48 -16.58 -15.67
CA PHE A 904 30.75 -17.38 -16.65
C PHE A 904 31.67 -18.40 -17.36
N LEU A 905 32.87 -17.97 -17.77
CA LEU A 905 33.88 -18.84 -18.37
C LEU A 905 34.41 -19.90 -17.42
N SER A 906 34.56 -19.61 -16.12
CA SER A 906 34.99 -20.62 -15.14
C SER A 906 33.89 -21.64 -14.80
N PHE A 907 32.61 -21.27 -14.84
CA PHE A 907 31.49 -22.22 -14.75
C PHE A 907 31.48 -23.20 -15.94
N LEU A 908 31.68 -22.68 -17.16
CA LEU A 908 31.89 -23.46 -18.38
C LEU A 908 33.12 -24.39 -18.27
N PHE A 909 34.23 -23.89 -17.73
CA PHE A 909 35.44 -24.68 -17.51
C PHE A 909 35.21 -25.82 -16.50
N PHE A 910 34.43 -25.59 -15.46
CA PHE A 910 34.11 -26.59 -14.44
C PHE A 910 33.26 -27.73 -15.02
N PHE A 911 32.24 -27.40 -15.82
CA PHE A 911 31.44 -28.39 -16.56
C PHE A 911 32.29 -29.19 -17.56
N PHE A 912 33.20 -28.53 -18.28
CA PHE A 912 34.13 -29.18 -19.20
C PHE A 912 35.06 -30.15 -18.46
N PHE A 913 35.62 -29.74 -17.32
CA PHE A 913 36.47 -30.60 -16.49
C PHE A 913 35.72 -31.83 -15.97
N PHE A 914 34.46 -31.67 -15.52
CA PHE A 914 33.65 -32.77 -15.02
C PHE A 914 33.34 -33.80 -16.12
N PHE A 915 33.02 -33.34 -17.33
CA PHE A 915 32.80 -34.21 -18.49
C PHE A 915 34.08 -34.92 -18.95
N VAL A 916 35.23 -34.22 -18.98
CA VAL A 916 36.52 -34.83 -19.34
C VAL A 916 36.94 -35.89 -18.30
N PHE A 917 36.76 -35.63 -17.00
CA PHE A 917 37.08 -36.64 -15.97
C PHE A 917 36.21 -37.90 -16.09
N PHE A 918 34.93 -37.75 -16.42
CA PHE A 918 34.03 -38.88 -16.64
C PHE A 918 34.37 -39.65 -17.93
N ALA A 919 34.76 -38.94 -19.00
CA ALA A 919 35.17 -39.53 -20.28
C ALA A 919 36.60 -40.12 -20.29
N VAL A 920 37.39 -39.92 -19.23
CA VAL A 920 38.70 -40.57 -19.00
C VAL A 920 38.60 -41.71 -17.97
N SER A 921 37.41 -41.88 -17.35
CA SER A 921 37.12 -42.94 -16.37
C SER A 921 36.22 -44.06 -16.93
N LEU A 922 36.00 -44.08 -18.25
CA LEU A 922 35.14 -45.01 -19.00
C LEU A 922 35.89 -45.55 -20.23
#